data_AF-A0A4S9CYT0-F1
#
_entry.id   AF-A0A4S9CYT0-F1
#
_cell.length_a   1.000
_cell.length_b   1.000
_cell.length_c   1.000
_cell.angle_alpha   90.00
_cell.angle_beta   90.00
_cell.angle_gamma   90.00
#
_symmetry.space_group_name_H-M   'P 1'
#
loop_
_entity.id
_entity.type
_entity.pdbx_description
1 polymer ?
#
loop_
_entity_poly.entity_id
_entity_poly.type
_entity_poly.pdbx_seq_one_letter_code
_entity_poly.pdbx_strand_id
1 'polypeptide(L)'
;MKFGQNLPRNQVPEWASEYINYKGLKKLIKAAEHNTEAGGEVDLAEFFFALDRNLEDVDSFYNRKHAEFSRRLRLLYDRYGQAAQLQDGIDKEEMEDLMGALLELRGQYRNLIWFGEVNRRGFVKITKKLDKKIEASHSQNTYLAAKVDPKAFANNRRTEADMRAINDWLSNLGDVKVFDDTASIASTGSLHRVSSKNAMRVPTAVLDALEQNVRQNDLTKLQELISTSLEDISPSVTQKLMLNLLQRAISARSHECITYLLSRISSLTEDDDMNKRNIVHRLVIATGRARALEENGPAAVPIGAETNSFINAAELPVRVPTSFKVQEKDVGQTLGQEDPAIKLMVHVLSHLSAEQRAVLKERDTYGRLPLHYAGQYGLVAAAQTIIKYMQAWGQFDVSKGIDSDIWQDAEGYAPLHLSVIGGHYRTTKALLLAEDWHGESEDSHAVRRNVEKSGAALALATKNNFFMIVKLLVDAGININHQDEQGETALHIAARFGYVECTKSLLEGSETQKANLEITEKTYGWTPIFIACVDGHLPIVELLIEAGCETNKADLSGWLPIEHAALRGHLDVSNKLADLSPTPENLDVPSPHLRPSSALGTSPKNNSSIEDRRSNVPQGRDAPRIPEPVKTFGHRYLTDESLVLVSLGSMDNRKNIPAVTLDNIPLADAHATQLDTALSLVVAASGANGEPTIVDLPVQENISTSPITFKTRDPTKVRLLFDIVPTYSGSKDKIVGRGVALLSSIKPSIGSKRMLLQGDLSVPIVAAETLDVIGSVNFNFLIITPFQHPNMHIAENQTYWKSTSTQVIGHRGLGKNMASMKSLQLGENTLQSFIAAANLGASYVEFDVQLTKDHVPVIYHDFLVSETGIDAPVHTLTLEQFMHASEGQTPRPSRPSSPKRSHLDGVAEQSRKQRSYSLGGAQDERAPDMSERMKHTRDFKEKGFKGNSRGNFIQAPFTTLEEMFKTLPSSIGFNIEMKYPMLFESEEHDMDTYAVELNSFVDTVLTKVYDLGTGRNMLFSSFNPDICLLLSFKQPSIPILFLSDAGTSPVGDIRASSLQEAIRFASRWNLLGVVSAAEPLVTCPRLIRVVKESGLVCVSYGTLNNNPTMVARQAKEGIDAVIVDSVLAIRKELTAAQAGKMNGDADGDGAGKVIEVPQVITSGNANGVTTNGHGQNGHA
;
A
#
# COMPACT_ATOMS: atom_id res chain seq x y z
N MET A 1 20.52 23.60 2.45
CA MET A 1 19.23 23.27 3.09
C MET A 1 18.20 24.38 2.93
N LYS A 2 17.02 24.06 2.37
CA LYS A 2 15.91 25.00 2.12
C LYS A 2 14.91 24.99 3.30
N PHE A 3 15.23 25.63 4.43
CA PHE A 3 14.39 25.63 5.65
C PHE A 3 12.90 25.95 5.36
N GLY A 4 12.60 26.98 4.57
CA GLY A 4 11.22 27.35 4.26
C GLY A 4 10.44 26.35 3.37
N GLN A 5 11.11 25.36 2.76
CA GLN A 5 10.42 24.25 2.08
C GLN A 5 10.15 23.07 3.01
N ASN A 6 10.99 22.90 4.05
CA ASN A 6 10.86 21.82 5.02
C ASN A 6 10.02 22.23 6.25
N LEU A 7 9.69 23.52 6.40
CA LEU A 7 8.91 24.02 7.54
C LEU A 7 7.56 23.29 7.70
N PRO A 8 6.74 23.09 6.65
CA PRO A 8 5.46 22.37 6.80
C PRO A 8 5.61 20.92 7.30
N ARG A 9 6.71 20.24 6.92
CA ARG A 9 7.01 18.87 7.38
C ARG A 9 7.44 18.83 8.85
N ASN A 10 8.03 19.92 9.33
CA ASN A 10 8.52 20.04 10.70
C ASN A 10 7.49 20.68 11.64
N GLN A 11 6.27 20.98 11.18
CA GLN A 11 5.21 21.53 12.01
C GLN A 11 4.41 20.40 12.68
N VAL A 12 4.02 20.61 13.93
CA VAL A 12 2.93 19.83 14.53
C VAL A 12 1.65 20.17 13.77
N PRO A 13 0.97 19.21 13.11
CA PRO A 13 -0.18 19.50 12.24
C PRO A 13 -1.28 20.31 12.91
N GLU A 14 -1.60 19.98 14.17
CA GLU A 14 -2.61 20.66 14.98
C GLU A 14 -2.28 22.14 15.25
N TRP A 15 -1.00 22.53 15.19
CA TRP A 15 -0.53 23.87 15.57
C TRP A 15 0.06 24.65 14.39
N ALA A 16 -0.14 24.17 13.15
CA ALA A 16 0.51 24.73 11.95
C ALA A 16 0.27 26.24 11.75
N SER A 17 -0.89 26.77 12.20
CA SER A 17 -1.24 28.19 12.15
C SER A 17 -0.43 29.07 13.11
N GLU A 18 0.08 28.50 14.19
CA GLU A 18 0.72 29.21 15.31
C GLU A 18 2.25 29.30 15.15
N TYR A 19 2.80 28.70 14.10
CA TYR A 19 4.23 28.80 13.76
C TYR A 19 4.55 30.13 13.07
N ILE A 20 5.83 30.52 13.15
CA ILE A 20 6.36 31.69 12.45
C ILE A 20 5.96 31.72 10.96
N ASN A 21 5.40 32.85 10.51
CA ASN A 21 5.03 33.07 9.12
C ASN A 21 6.27 33.35 8.24
N TYR A 22 7.10 32.31 8.07
CA TYR A 22 8.36 32.38 7.35
C TYR A 22 8.18 32.80 5.88
N LYS A 23 7.04 32.46 5.26
CA LYS A 23 6.71 32.84 3.88
C LYS A 23 6.43 34.34 3.78
N GLY A 24 5.65 34.90 4.73
CA GLY A 24 5.37 36.33 4.82
C GLY A 24 6.64 37.15 5.04
N LEU A 25 7.43 36.79 6.05
CA LEU A 25 8.70 37.46 6.37
C LEU A 25 9.68 37.40 5.19
N LYS A 26 9.75 36.26 4.48
CA LYS A 26 10.59 36.13 3.28
C LYS A 26 10.13 37.05 2.13
N LYS A 27 8.82 37.35 2.00
CA LYS A 27 8.33 38.32 1.01
C LYS A 27 8.78 39.74 1.36
N LEU A 28 8.72 40.11 2.63
CA LEU A 28 9.19 41.42 3.11
C LEU A 28 10.69 41.61 2.85
N ILE A 29 11.53 40.58 3.11
CA ILE A 29 12.97 40.64 2.78
C ILE A 29 13.20 40.85 1.27
N LYS A 30 12.40 40.20 0.40
CA LYS A 30 12.51 40.38 -1.06
C LYS A 30 12.05 41.77 -1.51
N ALA A 31 11.02 42.32 -0.88
CA ALA A 31 10.54 43.67 -1.18
C ALA A 31 11.61 44.71 -0.78
N ALA A 32 12.22 44.54 0.40
CA ALA A 32 13.34 45.35 0.83
C ALA A 32 14.54 45.23 -0.13
N GLU A 33 14.92 44.01 -0.54
CA GLU A 33 16.00 43.76 -1.52
C GLU A 33 15.77 44.53 -2.85
N HIS A 34 14.56 44.46 -3.40
CA HIS A 34 14.21 45.16 -4.63
C HIS A 34 14.28 46.70 -4.47
N ASN A 35 13.90 47.23 -3.32
CA ASN A 35 14.00 48.66 -3.03
C ASN A 35 15.46 49.12 -2.90
N THR A 36 16.34 48.28 -2.34
CA THR A 36 17.79 48.54 -2.30
C THR A 36 18.42 48.54 -3.69
N GLU A 37 18.03 47.59 -4.54
CA GLU A 37 18.48 47.50 -5.94
C GLU A 37 17.99 48.70 -6.78
N ALA A 38 16.84 49.28 -6.43
CA ALA A 38 16.27 50.48 -7.05
C ALA A 38 16.85 51.81 -6.53
N GLY A 39 17.83 51.77 -5.60
CA GLY A 39 18.49 52.96 -5.05
C GLY A 39 17.70 53.71 -3.97
N GLY A 40 16.67 53.09 -3.37
CA GLY A 40 15.90 53.65 -2.26
C GLY A 40 16.55 53.40 -0.88
N GLU A 41 16.19 54.21 0.13
CA GLU A 41 16.56 53.96 1.53
C GLU A 41 15.93 52.63 2.02
N VAL A 42 16.70 51.85 2.78
CA VAL A 42 16.26 50.55 3.29
C VAL A 42 15.42 50.75 4.56
N ASP A 43 14.10 50.82 4.41
CA ASP A 43 13.19 50.78 5.56
C ASP A 43 12.93 49.34 6.02
N LEU A 44 13.55 48.95 7.14
CA LEU A 44 13.37 47.64 7.78
C LEU A 44 12.26 47.65 8.85
N ALA A 45 11.60 48.78 9.09
CA ALA A 45 10.62 48.91 10.17
C ALA A 45 9.45 47.94 9.99
N GLU A 46 8.93 47.79 8.77
CA GLU A 46 7.83 46.86 8.47
C GLU A 46 8.24 45.40 8.73
N PHE A 47 9.48 45.04 8.38
CA PHE A 47 10.01 43.70 8.63
C PHE A 47 10.15 43.41 10.12
N PHE A 48 10.76 44.32 10.90
CA PHE A 48 10.95 44.14 12.33
C PHE A 48 9.62 44.18 13.09
N PHE A 49 8.66 45.01 12.67
CA PHE A 49 7.30 45.01 13.23
C PHE A 49 6.60 43.67 13.01
N ALA A 50 6.65 43.13 11.79
CA ALA A 50 6.09 41.81 11.50
C ALA A 50 6.83 40.68 12.26
N LEU A 51 8.16 40.78 12.40
CA LEU A 51 8.97 39.82 13.13
C LEU A 51 8.68 39.81 14.64
N ASP A 52 8.50 40.99 15.24
CA ASP A 52 8.12 41.16 16.63
C ASP A 52 6.71 40.62 16.89
N ARG A 53 5.75 40.90 15.99
CA ARG A 53 4.39 40.36 16.09
C ARG A 53 4.37 38.83 16.07
N ASN A 54 5.12 38.23 15.13
CA ASN A 54 5.27 36.77 15.07
C ASN A 54 5.94 36.20 16.33
N LEU A 55 6.87 36.95 16.93
CA LEU A 55 7.53 36.55 18.18
C LEU A 55 6.56 36.56 19.37
N GLU A 56 5.69 37.57 19.47
CA GLU A 56 4.64 37.64 20.48
C GLU A 56 3.61 36.53 20.32
N ASP A 57 3.14 36.27 19.10
CA ASP A 57 2.17 35.22 18.82
C ASP A 57 2.72 33.84 19.23
N VAL A 58 3.95 33.52 18.82
CA VAL A 58 4.64 32.27 19.19
C VAL A 58 4.85 32.14 20.71
N ASP A 59 5.32 33.20 21.38
CA ASP A 59 5.57 33.19 22.82
C ASP A 59 4.26 33.09 23.63
N SER A 60 3.20 33.78 23.21
CA SER A 60 1.89 33.73 23.86
C SER A 60 1.25 32.35 23.74
N PHE A 61 1.32 31.73 22.56
CA PHE A 61 0.84 30.37 22.33
C PHE A 61 1.59 29.36 23.21
N TYR A 62 2.93 29.43 23.22
CA TYR A 62 3.78 28.55 24.01
C TYR A 62 3.44 28.62 25.51
N ASN A 63 3.36 29.83 26.07
CA ASN A 63 3.09 30.02 27.49
C ASN A 63 1.67 29.58 27.87
N ARG A 64 0.67 29.80 26.98
CA ARG A 64 -0.70 29.33 27.19
C ARG A 64 -0.76 27.80 27.26
N LYS A 65 -0.10 27.11 26.33
CA LYS A 65 -0.04 25.64 26.32
C LYS A 65 0.76 25.07 27.49
N HIS A 66 1.89 25.69 27.84
CA HIS A 66 2.63 25.31 29.04
C HIS A 66 1.76 25.41 30.30
N ALA A 67 1.01 26.51 30.47
CA ALA A 67 0.16 26.70 31.65
C ALA A 67 -0.97 25.65 31.73
N GLU A 68 -1.56 25.29 30.58
CA GLU A 68 -2.56 24.23 30.46
C GLU A 68 -1.99 22.87 30.91
N PHE A 69 -0.83 22.49 30.37
CA PHE A 69 -0.19 21.20 30.69
C PHE A 69 0.31 21.14 32.14
N SER A 70 0.94 22.21 32.65
CA SER A 70 1.40 22.27 34.04
C SER A 70 0.25 22.24 35.04
N ARG A 71 -0.92 22.80 34.70
CA ARG A 71 -2.12 22.69 35.55
C ARG A 71 -2.56 21.24 35.64
N ARG A 72 -2.61 20.52 34.52
CA ARG A 72 -2.99 19.10 34.48
C ARG A 72 -1.99 18.22 35.22
N LEU A 73 -0.68 18.47 35.05
CA LEU A 73 0.37 17.76 35.82
C LEU A 73 0.23 18.01 37.33
N ARG A 74 -0.07 19.25 37.75
CA ARG A 74 -0.30 19.56 39.17
C ARG A 74 -1.51 18.85 39.75
N LEU A 75 -2.61 18.75 39.00
CA LEU A 75 -3.80 17.99 39.42
C LEU A 75 -3.48 16.51 39.65
N LEU A 76 -2.59 15.93 38.83
CA LEU A 76 -2.13 14.56 39.04
C LEU A 76 -1.28 14.44 40.32
N TYR A 77 -0.35 15.37 40.56
CA TYR A 77 0.43 15.41 41.81
C TYR A 77 -0.44 15.60 43.05
N ASP A 78 -1.42 16.49 43.02
CA ASP A 78 -2.31 16.76 44.14
C ASP A 78 -3.13 15.51 44.52
N ARG A 79 -3.41 14.64 43.54
CA ARG A 79 -4.20 13.42 43.73
C ARG A 79 -3.38 12.24 44.22
N TYR A 80 -2.34 11.86 43.48
CA TYR A 80 -1.57 10.64 43.68
C TYR A 80 -0.27 10.83 44.48
N GLY A 81 0.09 12.08 44.80
CA GLY A 81 1.38 12.41 45.41
C GLY A 81 2.51 12.48 44.39
N GLN A 82 3.73 12.75 44.87
CA GLN A 82 4.93 12.72 44.03
C GLN A 82 5.37 11.28 43.75
N ALA A 83 6.15 11.06 42.68
CA ALA A 83 6.62 9.74 42.24
C ALA A 83 7.32 8.91 43.34
N ALA A 84 7.90 9.55 44.36
CA ALA A 84 8.55 8.89 45.52
C ALA A 84 7.59 8.48 46.65
N GLN A 85 6.31 8.88 46.57
CA GLN A 85 5.27 8.64 47.58
C GLN A 85 4.16 7.72 47.07
N LEU A 86 4.32 7.11 45.89
CA LEU A 86 3.40 6.07 45.40
C LEU A 86 3.41 4.91 46.40
N GLN A 87 2.35 4.80 47.20
CA GLN A 87 2.18 3.72 48.17
C GLN A 87 1.65 2.45 47.49
N ASP A 88 2.07 1.28 47.96
CA ASP A 88 1.50 -0.02 47.57
C ASP A 88 -0.04 0.01 47.71
N GLY A 89 -0.76 -0.33 46.64
CA GLY A 89 -2.23 -0.45 46.63
C GLY A 89 -3.00 0.49 45.70
N ILE A 90 -2.38 1.01 44.63
CA ILE A 90 -3.11 1.67 43.52
C ILE A 90 -3.82 0.59 42.70
N ASP A 91 -5.11 0.80 42.41
CA ASP A 91 -5.91 -0.12 41.62
C ASP A 91 -5.40 -0.15 40.16
N LYS A 92 -5.44 -1.30 39.50
CA LYS A 92 -4.88 -1.50 38.14
C LYS A 92 -5.42 -0.47 37.12
N GLU A 93 -6.68 -0.09 37.24
CA GLU A 93 -7.33 0.86 36.34
C GLU A 93 -7.02 2.32 36.70
N GLU A 94 -6.84 2.63 37.99
CA GLU A 94 -6.35 3.96 38.39
C GLU A 94 -4.90 4.14 37.92
N MET A 95 -4.13 3.06 37.93
CA MET A 95 -2.79 3.02 37.36
C MET A 95 -2.82 3.16 35.83
N GLU A 96 -3.71 2.46 35.13
CA GLU A 96 -3.90 2.61 33.68
C GLU A 96 -4.37 4.03 33.30
N ASP A 97 -5.35 4.60 34.01
CA ASP A 97 -5.85 5.97 33.81
C ASP A 97 -4.74 7.00 34.10
N LEU A 98 -3.98 6.82 35.19
CA LEU A 98 -2.84 7.67 35.53
C LEU A 98 -1.75 7.58 34.46
N MET A 99 -1.41 6.36 34.04
CA MET A 99 -0.38 6.09 33.04
C MET A 99 -0.76 6.65 31.67
N GLY A 100 -2.02 6.48 31.24
CA GLY A 100 -2.54 7.10 30.03
C GLY A 100 -2.47 8.63 30.09
N ALA A 101 -2.88 9.23 31.21
CA ALA A 101 -2.78 10.68 31.40
C ALA A 101 -1.33 11.19 31.39
N LEU A 102 -0.38 10.42 31.95
CA LEU A 102 1.04 10.76 31.96
C LEU A 102 1.69 10.63 30.59
N LEU A 103 1.37 9.58 29.83
CA LEU A 103 1.85 9.42 28.45
C LEU A 103 1.30 10.52 27.53
N GLU A 104 0.03 10.88 27.69
CA GLU A 104 -0.59 11.99 26.96
C GLU A 104 0.12 13.32 27.28
N LEU A 105 0.30 13.62 28.57
CA LEU A 105 1.04 14.81 29.00
C LEU A 105 2.46 14.81 28.45
N ARG A 106 3.17 13.68 28.52
CA ARG A 106 4.52 13.55 27.95
C ARG A 106 4.54 13.91 26.46
N GLY A 107 3.58 13.40 25.70
CA GLY A 107 3.41 13.73 24.28
C GLY A 107 3.14 15.22 24.04
N GLN A 108 2.27 15.83 24.85
CA GLN A 108 1.93 17.26 24.79
C GLN A 108 3.16 18.15 25.10
N TYR A 109 3.89 17.85 26.18
CA TYR A 109 5.13 18.52 26.54
C TYR A 109 6.20 18.38 25.45
N ARG A 110 6.35 17.18 24.85
CA ARG A 110 7.29 16.93 23.74
C ARG A 110 6.96 17.79 22.51
N ASN A 111 5.70 17.81 22.09
CA ASN A 111 5.27 18.65 20.97
C ASN A 111 5.58 20.13 21.25
N LEU A 112 5.39 20.58 22.49
CA LEU A 112 5.68 21.96 22.92
C LEU A 112 7.18 22.30 22.87
N ILE A 113 8.06 21.40 23.30
CA ILE A 113 9.52 21.55 23.17
C ILE A 113 9.90 21.71 21.68
N TRP A 114 9.34 20.86 20.82
CA TRP A 114 9.59 20.90 19.38
C TRP A 114 9.09 22.18 18.72
N PHE A 115 7.89 22.64 19.09
CA PHE A 115 7.34 23.92 18.67
C PHE A 115 8.30 25.07 19.00
N GLY A 116 8.87 25.08 20.21
CA GLY A 116 9.89 26.05 20.61
C GLY A 116 11.14 26.00 19.74
N GLU A 117 11.71 24.81 19.53
CA GLU A 117 12.95 24.62 18.76
C GLU A 117 12.80 25.01 17.28
N VAL A 118 11.72 24.59 16.63
CA VAL A 118 11.47 24.92 15.20
C VAL A 118 11.25 26.40 15.01
N ASN A 119 10.48 27.06 15.90
CA ASN A 119 10.28 28.50 15.82
C ASN A 119 11.58 29.26 16.09
N ARG A 120 12.38 28.86 17.09
CA ARG A 120 13.71 29.42 17.33
C ARG A 120 14.61 29.29 16.10
N ARG A 121 14.66 28.11 15.46
CA ARG A 121 15.36 27.91 14.19
C ARG A 121 14.81 28.80 13.08
N GLY A 122 13.50 29.01 13.03
CA GLY A 122 12.83 29.92 12.11
C GLY A 122 13.34 31.35 12.24
N PHE A 123 13.38 31.88 13.47
CA PHE A 123 13.94 33.20 13.78
C PHE A 123 15.43 33.31 13.41
N VAL A 124 16.24 32.28 13.70
CA VAL A 124 17.66 32.24 13.31
C VAL A 124 17.81 32.24 11.78
N LYS A 125 17.01 31.47 11.04
CA LYS A 125 17.14 31.36 9.59
C LYS A 125 16.62 32.60 8.85
N ILE A 126 15.58 33.26 9.36
CA ILE A 126 15.01 34.45 8.71
C ILE A 126 15.91 35.67 8.93
N THR A 127 16.46 35.85 10.13
CA THR A 127 17.44 36.92 10.43
C THR A 127 18.76 36.71 9.70
N LYS A 128 19.28 35.46 9.64
CA LYS A 128 20.45 35.13 8.79
C LYS A 128 20.20 35.43 7.31
N LYS A 129 18.96 35.25 6.85
CA LYS A 129 18.59 35.56 5.47
C LYS A 129 18.53 37.07 5.23
N LEU A 130 18.03 37.84 6.19
CA LEU A 130 18.06 39.30 6.14
C LEU A 130 19.50 39.80 6.01
N ASP A 131 20.39 39.40 6.92
CA ASP A 131 21.80 39.82 6.93
C ASP A 131 22.56 39.39 5.66
N LYS A 132 22.19 38.26 5.05
CA LYS A 132 22.77 37.80 3.76
C LYS A 132 22.28 38.62 2.56
N LYS A 133 21.08 39.19 2.62
CA LYS A 133 20.45 39.92 1.51
C LYS A 133 20.65 41.43 1.63
N ILE A 134 20.84 41.92 2.84
CA ILE A 134 21.01 43.33 3.17
C ILE A 134 22.25 43.40 4.08
N GLU A 135 23.42 43.59 3.46
CA GLU A 135 24.72 43.54 4.17
C GLU A 135 24.84 44.59 5.28
N ALA A 136 24.10 45.70 5.19
CA ALA A 136 24.08 46.77 6.18
C ALA A 136 23.38 46.41 7.52
N SER A 137 22.62 45.30 7.60
CA SER A 137 21.75 45.03 8.74
C SER A 137 22.50 44.47 9.96
N HIS A 138 23.49 43.57 9.78
CA HIS A 138 24.23 42.83 10.84
C HIS A 138 23.43 42.57 12.14
N SER A 139 22.16 42.24 11.98
CA SER A 139 21.15 42.39 13.03
C SER A 139 20.83 41.08 13.73
N GLN A 140 21.27 39.96 13.14
CA GLN A 140 20.95 38.63 13.62
C GLN A 140 21.35 38.42 15.09
N ASN A 141 22.62 38.65 15.43
CA ASN A 141 23.12 38.37 16.76
C ASN A 141 22.47 39.28 17.82
N THR A 142 22.31 40.56 17.49
CA THR A 142 21.70 41.56 18.37
C THR A 142 20.21 41.26 18.62
N TYR A 143 19.45 40.93 17.58
CA TYR A 143 18.02 40.62 17.70
C TYR A 143 17.77 39.31 18.46
N LEU A 144 18.54 38.26 18.17
CA LEU A 144 18.40 36.96 18.84
C LEU A 144 18.68 37.08 20.33
N ALA A 145 19.80 37.71 20.70
CA ALA A 145 20.19 37.88 22.10
C ALA A 145 19.23 38.79 22.89
N ALA A 146 18.72 39.86 22.27
CA ALA A 146 17.87 40.83 22.95
C ALA A 146 16.39 40.38 23.06
N LYS A 147 15.85 39.73 22.03
CA LYS A 147 14.40 39.46 21.93
C LYS A 147 14.01 38.00 21.91
N VAL A 148 14.80 37.11 21.30
CA VAL A 148 14.40 35.71 21.07
C VAL A 148 14.90 34.79 22.18
N ASP A 149 16.20 34.79 22.48
CA ASP A 149 16.81 33.92 23.49
C ASP A 149 16.30 34.13 24.94
N PRO A 150 15.84 35.33 25.36
CA PRO A 150 15.20 35.51 26.66
C PRO A 150 13.81 34.87 26.80
N LYS A 151 13.15 34.49 25.70
CA LYS A 151 11.78 33.95 25.71
C LYS A 151 11.73 32.51 26.19
N ALA A 152 10.58 32.12 26.74
CA ALA A 152 10.39 30.80 27.34
C ALA A 152 10.55 29.66 26.32
N PHE A 153 9.99 29.85 25.11
CA PHE A 153 10.05 28.86 24.03
C PHE A 153 11.47 28.61 23.48
N ALA A 154 12.41 29.53 23.70
CA ALA A 154 13.77 29.41 23.20
C ALA A 154 14.68 28.55 24.11
N ASN A 155 14.38 28.50 25.41
CA ASN A 155 15.22 27.83 26.40
C ASN A 155 14.69 26.48 26.87
N ASN A 156 13.38 26.21 26.75
CA ASN A 156 12.70 24.93 27.09
C ASN A 156 12.93 24.34 28.50
N ARG A 157 13.73 24.98 29.37
CA ARG A 157 14.15 24.44 30.69
C ARG A 157 13.00 23.99 31.59
N ARG A 158 11.88 24.73 31.62
CA ARG A 158 10.71 24.42 32.47
C ARG A 158 9.99 23.17 31.96
N THR A 159 9.75 23.14 30.66
CA THR A 159 9.10 22.05 29.93
C THR A 159 9.92 20.76 29.98
N GLU A 160 11.25 20.85 29.89
CA GLU A 160 12.17 19.72 30.07
C GLU A 160 12.24 19.22 31.52
N ALA A 161 12.05 20.09 32.52
CA ALA A 161 11.97 19.68 33.91
C ALA A 161 10.65 18.94 34.19
N ASP A 162 9.52 19.47 33.72
CA ASP A 162 8.21 18.83 33.83
C ASP A 162 8.21 17.46 33.11
N MET A 163 8.80 17.38 31.91
CA MET A 163 8.92 16.12 31.17
C MET A 163 9.80 15.08 31.88
N ARG A 164 10.91 15.50 32.50
CA ARG A 164 11.73 14.61 33.34
C ARG A 164 10.93 14.08 34.53
N ALA A 165 10.17 14.97 35.19
CA ALA A 165 9.34 14.57 36.32
C ALA A 165 8.24 13.57 35.93
N ILE A 166 7.68 13.69 34.72
CA ILE A 166 6.74 12.68 34.16
C ILE A 166 7.45 11.36 33.88
N ASN A 167 8.66 11.39 33.32
CA ASN A 167 9.44 10.17 33.02
C ASN A 167 9.83 9.42 34.30
N ASP A 168 10.29 10.14 35.33
CA ASP A 168 10.58 9.55 36.65
C ASP A 168 9.32 8.91 37.24
N TRP A 169 8.15 9.52 37.00
CA TRP A 169 6.89 8.99 37.48
C TRP A 169 6.47 7.71 36.75
N LEU A 170 6.63 7.67 35.43
CA LEU A 170 6.37 6.49 34.61
C LEU A 170 7.32 5.33 34.95
N SER A 171 8.60 5.62 35.18
CA SER A 171 9.59 4.60 35.60
C SER A 171 9.18 3.94 36.91
N ASN A 172 8.79 4.74 37.91
CA ASN A 172 8.40 4.21 39.21
C ASN A 172 7.08 3.44 39.15
N LEU A 173 6.15 3.81 38.25
CA LEU A 173 4.88 3.10 38.06
C LEU A 173 5.09 1.70 37.45
N GLY A 174 6.13 1.50 36.64
CA GLY A 174 6.51 0.18 36.10
C GLY A 174 6.96 -0.83 37.16
N ASP A 175 7.50 -0.35 38.29
CA ASP A 175 8.01 -1.17 39.38
C ASP A 175 6.98 -1.46 40.50
N VAL A 176 5.79 -0.84 40.45
CA VAL A 176 4.73 -1.03 41.47
C VAL A 176 4.12 -2.43 41.32
N LYS A 177 4.11 -3.21 42.41
CA LYS A 177 3.41 -4.50 42.46
C LYS A 177 1.90 -4.27 42.40
N VAL A 178 1.31 -4.56 41.24
CA VAL A 178 -0.14 -4.58 41.04
C VAL A 178 -0.73 -5.72 41.86
N PHE A 179 -1.70 -5.42 42.73
CA PHE A 179 -2.50 -6.45 43.36
C PHE A 179 -3.51 -7.00 42.35
N ASP A 180 -3.56 -8.33 42.23
CA ASP A 180 -4.46 -9.04 41.32
C ASP A 180 -5.95 -8.75 41.67
N ASP A 181 -6.78 -8.65 40.63
CA ASP A 181 -8.10 -7.98 40.53
C ASP A 181 -9.24 -8.62 41.39
N THR A 182 -8.91 -9.39 42.42
CA THR A 182 -9.90 -9.89 43.41
C THR A 182 -9.94 -9.04 44.69
N ALA A 183 -8.95 -8.20 44.96
CA ALA A 183 -8.83 -7.54 46.27
C ALA A 183 -9.33 -6.07 46.35
N SER A 184 -9.56 -5.34 45.25
CA SER A 184 -9.89 -3.90 45.34
C SER A 184 -11.34 -3.59 45.75
N ILE A 185 -12.26 -4.53 45.53
CA ILE A 185 -13.61 -4.47 46.10
C ILE A 185 -13.55 -4.48 47.65
N ALA A 186 -12.44 -5.01 48.21
CA ALA A 186 -12.12 -5.09 49.63
C ALA A 186 -10.84 -4.31 50.04
N SER A 187 -10.41 -3.32 49.25
CA SER A 187 -9.25 -2.47 49.56
C SER A 187 -9.60 -1.43 50.62
N THR A 188 -9.02 -1.60 51.81
CA THR A 188 -9.12 -0.70 52.98
C THR A 188 -8.38 0.64 52.76
N GLY A 189 -7.54 0.75 51.72
CA GLY A 189 -6.63 1.88 51.53
C GLY A 189 -7.28 3.21 51.16
N SER A 190 -8.47 3.21 50.56
CA SER A 190 -9.14 4.43 50.08
C SER A 190 -9.65 5.34 51.22
N LEU A 191 -10.21 4.77 52.30
CA LEU A 191 -10.63 5.51 53.50
C LEU A 191 -9.43 6.11 54.25
N HIS A 192 -8.30 5.39 54.26
CA HIS A 192 -7.05 5.85 54.87
C HIS A 192 -6.36 6.98 54.06
N ARG A 193 -6.53 7.04 52.73
CA ARG A 193 -6.05 8.16 51.87
C ARG A 193 -6.82 9.48 52.11
N VAL A 194 -8.13 9.40 52.36
CA VAL A 194 -8.96 10.57 52.70
C VAL A 194 -8.64 11.07 54.12
N SER A 195 -8.30 10.15 55.03
CA SER A 195 -7.88 10.47 56.41
C SER A 195 -6.51 11.17 56.48
N SER A 196 -5.59 10.86 55.56
CA SER A 196 -4.20 11.35 55.60
C SER A 196 -3.98 12.75 54.98
N LYS A 197 -4.98 13.37 54.34
CA LYS A 197 -4.90 14.74 53.81
C LYS A 197 -5.62 15.75 54.72
N ASN A 198 -4.91 16.32 55.70
CA ASN A 198 -5.15 17.59 56.44
C ASN A 198 -6.58 18.03 56.88
N ALA A 199 -7.65 17.23 56.71
CA ALA A 199 -9.03 17.65 56.95
C ALA A 199 -9.88 16.69 57.80
N MET A 200 -9.45 15.45 58.05
CA MET A 200 -10.20 14.48 58.88
C MET A 200 -9.43 14.17 60.17
N ARG A 201 -9.97 14.56 61.33
CA ARG A 201 -9.53 14.08 62.66
C ARG A 201 -10.33 12.84 63.08
N VAL A 202 -10.44 11.83 62.21
CA VAL A 202 -11.14 10.57 62.53
C VAL A 202 -10.10 9.49 62.82
N PRO A 203 -10.13 8.82 63.99
CA PRO A 203 -9.21 7.73 64.31
C PRO A 203 -9.33 6.58 63.30
N THR A 204 -8.20 6.01 62.88
CA THR A 204 -8.15 4.89 61.92
C THR A 204 -8.96 3.67 62.39
N ALA A 205 -8.96 3.39 63.69
CA ALA A 205 -9.75 2.31 64.29
C ALA A 205 -11.28 2.48 64.10
N VAL A 206 -11.78 3.73 64.02
CA VAL A 206 -13.20 4.01 63.78
C VAL A 206 -13.54 3.81 62.30
N LEU A 207 -12.63 4.17 61.39
CA LEU A 207 -12.80 3.92 59.95
C LEU A 207 -12.83 2.42 59.63
N ASP A 208 -11.93 1.64 60.25
CA ASP A 208 -11.88 0.19 60.09
C ASP A 208 -13.17 -0.48 60.65
N ALA A 209 -13.69 0.02 61.78
CA ALA A 209 -14.94 -0.47 62.35
C ALA A 209 -16.17 -0.14 61.48
N LEU A 210 -16.24 1.08 60.93
CA LEU A 210 -17.30 1.48 59.98
C LEU A 210 -17.27 0.59 58.74
N GLU A 211 -16.09 0.31 58.18
CA GLU A 211 -15.92 -0.56 57.03
C GLU A 211 -16.33 -2.02 57.33
N GLN A 212 -15.91 -2.55 58.48
CA GLN A 212 -16.27 -3.91 58.89
C GLN A 212 -17.79 -4.09 59.04
N ASN A 213 -18.49 -3.10 59.60
CA ASN A 213 -19.94 -3.14 59.73
C ASN A 213 -20.65 -3.06 58.37
N VAL A 214 -20.13 -2.26 57.42
CA VAL A 214 -20.62 -2.22 56.05
C VAL A 214 -20.43 -3.58 55.37
N ARG A 215 -19.27 -4.24 55.52
CA ARG A 215 -19.01 -5.57 54.95
C ARG A 215 -19.91 -6.67 55.54
N GLN A 216 -20.26 -6.55 56.82
CA GLN A 216 -21.15 -7.50 57.51
C GLN A 216 -22.64 -7.19 57.34
N ASN A 217 -22.98 -6.10 56.61
CA ASN A 217 -24.33 -5.57 56.46
C ASN A 217 -25.04 -5.34 57.82
N ASP A 218 -24.29 -4.94 58.86
CA ASP A 218 -24.83 -4.65 60.20
C ASP A 218 -25.28 -3.19 60.29
N LEU A 219 -26.54 -2.95 59.92
CA LEU A 219 -27.14 -1.61 59.93
C LEU A 219 -27.16 -1.00 61.34
N THR A 220 -27.43 -1.80 62.38
CA THR A 220 -27.62 -1.28 63.74
C THR A 220 -26.34 -0.66 64.30
N LYS A 221 -25.21 -1.36 64.19
CA LYS A 221 -23.91 -0.85 64.62
C LYS A 221 -23.40 0.28 63.74
N LEU A 222 -23.68 0.24 62.44
CA LEU A 222 -23.32 1.33 61.52
C LEU A 222 -24.05 2.63 61.89
N GLN A 223 -25.33 2.56 62.23
CA GLN A 223 -26.13 3.70 62.69
C GLN A 223 -25.59 4.29 63.98
N GLU A 224 -25.31 3.44 64.97
CA GLU A 224 -24.76 3.84 66.26
C GLU A 224 -23.42 4.56 66.10
N LEU A 225 -22.48 3.98 65.35
CA LEU A 225 -21.15 4.55 65.11
C LEU A 225 -21.18 5.86 64.30
N ILE A 226 -22.04 5.96 63.29
CA ILE A 226 -22.24 7.20 62.52
C ILE A 226 -22.81 8.29 63.42
N SER A 227 -23.77 7.97 64.30
CA SER A 227 -24.36 8.94 65.22
C SER A 227 -23.39 9.41 66.31
N THR A 228 -22.54 8.53 66.84
CA THR A 228 -21.61 8.88 67.93
C THR A 228 -20.30 9.51 67.46
N SER A 229 -19.83 9.20 66.24
CA SER A 229 -18.49 9.59 65.79
C SER A 229 -18.44 10.75 64.80
N LEU A 230 -19.59 11.18 64.24
CA LEU A 230 -19.66 12.18 63.16
C LEU A 230 -20.42 13.47 63.53
N GLU A 231 -20.85 13.64 64.79
CA GLU A 231 -21.56 14.85 65.25
C GLU A 231 -20.68 16.12 65.23
N ASP A 232 -19.36 15.99 65.44
CA ASP A 232 -18.42 17.12 65.54
C ASP A 232 -17.70 17.49 64.22
N ILE A 233 -18.04 16.84 63.10
CA ILE A 233 -17.33 17.00 61.82
C ILE A 233 -18.08 17.94 60.88
N SER A 234 -17.35 18.78 60.13
CA SER A 234 -17.94 19.68 59.15
C SER A 234 -18.81 18.91 58.12
N PRO A 235 -19.99 19.44 57.74
CA PRO A 235 -20.95 18.73 56.90
C PRO A 235 -20.39 18.30 55.53
N SER A 236 -19.45 19.08 54.96
CA SER A 236 -18.78 18.74 53.70
C SER A 236 -17.88 17.50 53.81
N VAL A 237 -17.23 17.31 54.95
CA VAL A 237 -16.35 16.16 55.21
C VAL A 237 -17.17 14.92 55.55
N THR A 238 -18.25 15.09 56.33
CA THR A 238 -19.22 14.02 56.61
C THR A 238 -19.85 13.50 55.32
N GLN A 239 -20.20 14.39 54.38
CA GLN A 239 -20.73 14.00 53.07
C GLN A 239 -19.72 13.17 52.25
N LYS A 240 -18.44 13.57 52.22
CA LYS A 240 -17.37 12.81 51.53
C LYS A 240 -17.17 11.42 52.13
N LEU A 241 -17.19 11.31 53.46
CA LEU A 241 -17.06 10.01 54.14
C LEU A 241 -18.26 9.10 53.86
N MET A 242 -19.48 9.65 53.88
CA MET A 242 -20.71 8.89 53.61
C MET A 242 -20.77 8.37 52.17
N LEU A 243 -20.27 9.14 51.19
CA LEU A 243 -20.13 8.70 49.80
C LEU A 243 -19.16 7.52 49.64
N ASN A 244 -18.00 7.60 50.31
CA ASN A 244 -17.03 6.49 50.32
C ASN A 244 -17.61 5.22 50.99
N LEU A 245 -18.32 5.38 52.10
CA LEU A 245 -19.02 4.26 52.77
C LEU A 245 -20.12 3.67 51.88
N LEU A 246 -20.86 4.50 51.14
CA LEU A 246 -21.88 4.06 50.19
C LEU A 246 -21.25 3.25 49.05
N GLN A 247 -20.13 3.70 48.49
CA GLN A 247 -19.38 2.94 47.48
C GLN A 247 -18.96 1.57 48.01
N ARG A 248 -18.45 1.50 49.25
CA ARG A 248 -18.08 0.22 49.89
C ARG A 248 -19.29 -0.66 50.17
N ALA A 249 -20.43 -0.09 50.52
CA ALA A 249 -21.67 -0.84 50.71
C ALA A 249 -22.18 -1.45 49.40
N ILE A 250 -22.06 -0.73 48.28
CA ILE A 250 -22.36 -1.23 46.94
C ILE A 250 -21.39 -2.36 46.56
N SER A 251 -20.09 -2.17 46.77
CA SER A 251 -19.08 -3.20 46.57
C SER A 251 -19.33 -4.47 47.40
N ALA A 252 -19.76 -4.32 48.66
CA ALA A 252 -20.08 -5.42 49.56
C ALA A 252 -21.48 -6.03 49.36
N ARG A 253 -22.32 -5.46 48.46
CA ARG A 253 -23.71 -5.86 48.22
C ARG A 253 -24.59 -5.78 49.49
N SER A 254 -24.31 -4.81 50.35
CA SER A 254 -24.97 -4.60 51.65
C SER A 254 -26.25 -3.76 51.50
N HIS A 255 -27.35 -4.43 51.14
CA HIS A 255 -28.61 -3.78 50.73
C HIS A 255 -29.20 -2.85 51.80
N GLU A 256 -29.13 -3.23 53.07
CA GLU A 256 -29.69 -2.44 54.19
C GLU A 256 -28.86 -1.19 54.47
N CYS A 257 -27.52 -1.33 54.44
CA CYS A 257 -26.60 -0.20 54.57
C CYS A 257 -26.73 0.78 53.40
N ILE A 258 -26.91 0.28 52.17
CA ILE A 258 -27.11 1.12 50.97
C ILE A 258 -28.37 1.98 51.12
N THR A 259 -29.50 1.38 51.49
CA THR A 259 -30.77 2.12 51.65
C THR A 259 -30.65 3.20 52.72
N TYR A 260 -30.00 2.88 53.85
CA TYR A 260 -29.77 3.86 54.91
C TYR A 260 -28.84 5.00 54.49
N LEU A 261 -27.71 4.70 53.85
CA LEU A 261 -26.75 5.72 53.41
C LEU A 261 -27.34 6.63 52.33
N LEU A 262 -28.08 6.07 51.36
CA LEU A 262 -28.79 6.85 50.33
C LEU A 262 -29.80 7.84 50.93
N SER A 263 -30.48 7.48 52.03
CA SER A 263 -31.44 8.38 52.70
C SER A 263 -30.80 9.62 53.35
N ARG A 264 -29.48 9.61 53.60
CA ARG A 264 -28.75 10.67 54.31
C ARG A 264 -27.81 11.50 53.43
N ILE A 265 -27.57 11.06 52.19
CA ILE A 265 -26.67 11.73 51.24
C ILE A 265 -27.49 12.66 50.33
N SER A 266 -27.11 13.93 50.22
CA SER A 266 -27.81 14.89 49.36
C SER A 266 -27.33 14.88 47.91
N SER A 267 -26.01 14.75 47.68
CA SER A 267 -25.41 14.62 46.33
C SER A 267 -24.61 13.34 46.20
N LEU A 268 -24.77 12.64 45.06
CA LEU A 268 -24.10 11.37 44.71
C LEU A 268 -22.84 11.56 43.85
N THR A 269 -22.40 12.80 43.68
CA THR A 269 -21.16 13.16 42.98
C THR A 269 -20.05 13.45 43.98
N GLU A 270 -18.86 12.93 43.72
CA GLU A 270 -17.66 13.29 44.47
C GLU A 270 -16.89 14.39 43.72
N ASP A 271 -16.73 15.56 44.35
CA ASP A 271 -15.97 16.69 43.76
C ASP A 271 -14.49 16.35 43.52
N ASP A 272 -13.96 15.33 44.20
CA ASP A 272 -12.57 14.90 44.12
C ASP A 272 -12.32 13.81 43.04
N ASP A 273 -13.36 13.37 42.30
CA ASP A 273 -13.22 12.41 41.19
C ASP A 273 -12.59 13.07 39.93
N MET A 274 -11.44 12.58 39.45
CA MET A 274 -10.74 13.08 38.24
C MET A 274 -11.65 13.08 37.02
N ASN A 275 -12.46 12.05 36.93
CA ASN A 275 -13.33 11.80 35.82
C ASN A 275 -14.75 12.31 36.11
N LYS A 276 -15.00 12.98 37.25
CA LYS A 276 -16.34 13.40 37.69
C LYS A 276 -17.39 12.28 37.61
N ARG A 277 -16.97 11.02 37.82
CA ARG A 277 -17.84 9.84 37.75
C ARG A 277 -18.70 9.77 39.02
N ASN A 278 -20.02 9.67 38.85
CA ASN A 278 -20.92 9.36 39.95
C ASN A 278 -20.98 7.86 40.26
N ILE A 279 -21.77 7.52 41.27
CA ILE A 279 -21.86 6.14 41.77
C ILE A 279 -22.42 5.14 40.75
N VAL A 280 -23.31 5.58 39.85
CA VAL A 280 -23.89 4.74 38.81
C VAL A 280 -22.87 4.48 37.69
N HIS A 281 -22.07 5.48 37.30
CA HIS A 281 -20.94 5.27 36.40
C HIS A 281 -20.01 4.18 36.94
N ARG A 282 -19.58 4.31 38.20
CA ARG A 282 -18.68 3.34 38.85
C ARG A 282 -19.29 1.93 38.90
N LEU A 283 -20.59 1.82 39.20
CA LEU A 283 -21.30 0.53 39.25
C LEU A 283 -21.36 -0.17 37.88
N VAL A 284 -21.72 0.57 36.82
CA VAL A 284 -21.80 0.03 35.45
C VAL A 284 -20.43 -0.41 34.96
N ILE A 285 -19.41 0.43 35.18
CA ILE A 285 -18.04 0.14 34.80
C ILE A 285 -17.51 -1.09 35.56
N ALA A 286 -17.74 -1.18 36.88
CA ALA A 286 -17.33 -2.34 37.69
C ALA A 286 -18.02 -3.64 37.21
N THR A 287 -19.31 -3.56 36.86
CA THR A 287 -20.06 -4.71 36.32
C THR A 287 -19.52 -5.16 34.96
N GLY A 288 -19.17 -4.21 34.09
CA GLY A 288 -18.56 -4.49 32.78
C GLY A 288 -17.22 -5.22 32.89
N ARG A 289 -16.41 -4.83 33.87
CA ARG A 289 -15.05 -5.37 34.06
C ARG A 289 -15.03 -6.74 34.72
N ALA A 290 -15.90 -6.99 35.70
CA ALA A 290 -16.08 -8.33 36.28
C ALA A 290 -16.34 -9.39 35.20
N ARG A 291 -17.15 -9.06 34.19
CA ARG A 291 -17.47 -9.95 33.07
C ARG A 291 -16.30 -10.15 32.09
N ALA A 292 -15.58 -9.08 31.75
CA ALA A 292 -14.45 -9.16 30.83
C ALA A 292 -13.36 -10.11 31.34
N LEU A 293 -13.25 -10.29 32.66
CA LEU A 293 -12.30 -11.22 33.30
C LEU A 293 -12.78 -12.69 33.24
N GLU A 294 -14.09 -12.93 33.44
CA GLU A 294 -14.69 -14.27 33.38
C GLU A 294 -14.60 -14.90 31.98
N GLU A 295 -14.69 -14.09 30.92
CA GLU A 295 -14.63 -14.58 29.53
C GLU A 295 -13.21 -14.88 29.03
N ASN A 296 -12.17 -14.24 29.58
CA ASN A 296 -10.79 -14.40 29.10
C ASN A 296 -9.99 -15.52 29.81
N GLY A 297 -10.36 -15.93 31.04
CA GLY A 297 -9.60 -16.91 31.82
C GLY A 297 -8.13 -16.52 32.06
N PRO A 298 -7.38 -17.24 32.92
CA PRO A 298 -5.96 -16.93 33.17
C PRO A 298 -5.02 -17.40 32.04
N ALA A 299 -5.56 -18.01 30.97
CA ALA A 299 -4.76 -18.69 29.93
C ALA A 299 -5.16 -18.37 28.48
N ALA A 300 -6.19 -17.55 28.24
CA ALA A 300 -6.48 -17.04 26.91
C ALA A 300 -6.30 -15.53 26.91
N VAL A 301 -5.05 -15.10 26.89
CA VAL A 301 -4.69 -13.77 26.39
C VAL A 301 -5.04 -13.78 24.91
N PRO A 302 -6.01 -12.97 24.41
CA PRO A 302 -6.20 -12.83 22.98
C PRO A 302 -4.85 -12.57 22.31
N ILE A 303 -4.61 -13.20 21.17
CA ILE A 303 -3.53 -12.77 20.26
C ILE A 303 -3.94 -11.35 19.83
N GLY A 304 -3.43 -10.35 20.56
CA GLY A 304 -3.87 -8.95 20.52
C GLY A 304 -4.25 -8.30 21.85
N ALA A 305 -4.25 -9.00 22.99
CA ALA A 305 -4.50 -8.43 24.32
C ALA A 305 -3.23 -8.14 25.13
N GLU A 306 -2.06 -8.49 24.60
CA GLU A 306 -0.81 -7.92 25.11
C GLU A 306 -0.63 -6.45 24.68
N THR A 307 -1.51 -5.85 23.88
CA THR A 307 -1.34 -4.44 23.45
C THR A 307 -1.48 -3.41 24.58
N ASN A 308 -1.91 -3.80 25.78
CA ASN A 308 -2.00 -2.86 26.92
C ASN A 308 -0.68 -2.71 27.68
N SER A 309 0.27 -3.62 27.48
CA SER A 309 1.60 -3.53 28.07
C SER A 309 2.62 -2.94 27.11
N PHE A 310 2.24 -2.63 25.86
CA PHE A 310 3.19 -2.14 24.87
C PHE A 310 2.65 -0.98 24.03
N ILE A 311 3.53 -0.05 23.68
CA ILE A 311 3.25 1.04 22.74
C ILE A 311 3.67 0.58 21.34
N ASN A 312 2.77 0.71 20.36
CA ASN A 312 3.11 0.53 18.94
C ASN A 312 4.09 1.64 18.52
N ALA A 313 5.30 1.25 18.13
CA ALA A 313 6.30 2.20 17.69
C ALA A 313 5.87 2.91 16.39
N ALA A 314 6.20 4.20 16.26
CA ALA A 314 5.86 5.05 15.11
C ALA A 314 4.37 5.32 14.83
N GLU A 315 3.43 4.76 15.59
CA GLU A 315 1.99 5.05 15.48
C GLU A 315 1.54 6.10 16.50
N LEU A 316 0.47 6.85 16.19
CA LEU A 316 -0.16 7.71 17.18
C LEU A 316 -0.76 6.83 18.29
N PRO A 317 -0.61 7.19 19.58
CA PRO A 317 -1.27 6.47 20.66
C PRO A 317 -2.76 6.40 20.34
N VAL A 318 -3.30 5.18 20.28
CA VAL A 318 -4.71 4.95 19.99
C VAL A 318 -5.51 5.67 21.08
N ARG A 319 -6.14 6.80 20.71
CA ARG A 319 -7.01 7.59 21.61
C ARG A 319 -8.33 6.89 21.89
N VAL A 320 -8.61 5.79 21.20
CA VAL A 320 -9.79 4.97 21.44
C VAL A 320 -9.52 4.13 22.69
N PRO A 321 -10.41 4.13 23.69
CA PRO A 321 -10.37 3.10 24.74
C PRO A 321 -10.21 1.76 24.02
N THR A 322 -9.20 0.97 24.38
CA THR A 322 -9.00 -0.35 23.75
C THR A 322 -10.33 -1.06 23.74
N SER A 323 -10.77 -1.48 22.54
CA SER A 323 -12.07 -2.12 22.38
C SER A 323 -12.06 -3.35 23.28
N PHE A 324 -12.75 -3.29 24.41
CA PHE A 324 -12.99 -4.45 25.24
C PHE A 324 -13.88 -5.38 24.42
N LYS A 325 -13.27 -6.31 23.68
CA LYS A 325 -13.98 -7.32 22.89
C LYS A 325 -14.56 -8.36 23.84
N VAL A 326 -15.55 -7.96 24.63
CA VAL A 326 -16.46 -8.91 25.29
C VAL A 326 -17.28 -9.54 24.17
N GLN A 327 -17.06 -10.82 23.87
CA GLN A 327 -17.85 -11.49 22.85
C GLN A 327 -19.24 -11.75 23.45
N GLU A 328 -20.29 -11.19 22.84
CA GLU A 328 -21.66 -11.48 23.26
C GLU A 328 -21.99 -12.97 23.03
N LYS A 329 -21.75 -13.84 24.03
CA LYS A 329 -22.14 -15.25 23.99
C LYS A 329 -23.66 -15.45 24.05
N ASP A 330 -24.10 -16.59 23.53
CA ASP A 330 -25.51 -16.95 23.43
C ASP A 330 -26.28 -17.00 24.75
N VAL A 331 -27.61 -16.91 24.61
CA VAL A 331 -28.70 -16.64 25.58
C VAL A 331 -28.70 -17.46 26.89
N GLY A 332 -27.72 -18.33 27.13
CA GLY A 332 -27.59 -19.12 28.36
C GLY A 332 -26.71 -18.53 29.47
N GLN A 333 -25.87 -17.52 29.20
CA GLN A 333 -24.89 -16.98 30.16
C GLN A 333 -24.85 -15.44 30.26
N THR A 334 -25.84 -14.75 29.71
CA THR A 334 -25.98 -13.29 29.93
C THR A 334 -26.60 -13.00 31.28
N LEU A 335 -26.18 -11.90 31.94
CA LEU A 335 -26.90 -11.30 33.07
C LEU A 335 -28.37 -11.11 32.67
N GLY A 336 -29.23 -12.06 32.98
CA GLY A 336 -30.67 -11.85 32.92
C GLY A 336 -31.04 -10.77 33.95
N GLN A 337 -32.32 -10.39 34.01
CA GLN A 337 -32.82 -9.56 35.11
C GLN A 337 -32.53 -10.18 36.50
N GLU A 338 -32.16 -11.47 36.54
CA GLU A 338 -31.87 -12.25 37.73
C GLU A 338 -30.43 -12.14 38.26
N ASP A 339 -29.51 -11.48 37.55
CA ASP A 339 -28.11 -11.38 37.99
C ASP A 339 -27.96 -10.50 39.25
N PRO A 340 -27.16 -10.90 40.26
CA PRO A 340 -26.92 -10.13 41.47
C PRO A 340 -26.41 -8.70 41.24
N ALA A 341 -25.61 -8.44 40.21
CA ALA A 341 -25.11 -7.10 39.89
C ALA A 341 -26.22 -6.20 39.33
N ILE A 342 -27.09 -6.74 38.46
CA ILE A 342 -28.25 -6.01 37.94
C ILE A 342 -29.30 -5.82 39.04
N LYS A 343 -29.53 -6.81 39.90
CA LYS A 343 -30.40 -6.69 41.09
C LYS A 343 -29.92 -5.61 42.04
N LEU A 344 -28.61 -5.54 42.29
CA LEU A 344 -28.00 -4.47 43.08
C LEU A 344 -28.23 -3.10 42.42
N MET A 345 -28.04 -3.00 41.11
CA MET A 345 -28.31 -1.74 40.39
C MET A 345 -29.80 -1.34 40.47
N VAL A 346 -30.72 -2.29 40.32
CA VAL A 346 -32.16 -2.08 40.50
C VAL A 346 -32.47 -1.61 41.93
N HIS A 347 -31.83 -2.20 42.94
CA HIS A 347 -31.98 -1.81 44.35
C HIS A 347 -31.49 -0.39 44.63
N VAL A 348 -30.32 -0.02 44.07
CA VAL A 348 -29.79 1.35 44.19
C VAL A 348 -30.75 2.34 43.52
N LEU A 349 -31.16 2.09 42.27
CA LEU A 349 -32.02 3.01 41.51
C LEU A 349 -33.43 3.15 42.11
N SER A 350 -34.00 2.09 42.70
CA SER A 350 -35.35 2.13 43.29
C SER A 350 -35.44 2.94 44.60
N HIS A 351 -34.31 3.11 45.31
CA HIS A 351 -34.24 3.83 46.58
C HIS A 351 -33.69 5.27 46.45
N LEU A 352 -33.50 5.78 45.24
CA LEU A 352 -33.09 7.18 45.02
C LEU A 352 -34.23 8.17 45.30
N SER A 353 -33.92 9.22 46.06
CA SER A 353 -34.83 10.34 46.30
C SER A 353 -35.04 11.17 45.03
N ALA A 354 -36.09 12.01 44.98
CA ALA A 354 -36.39 12.82 43.79
C ALA A 354 -35.25 13.77 43.39
N GLU A 355 -34.51 14.29 44.37
CA GLU A 355 -33.35 15.17 44.16
C GLU A 355 -32.13 14.41 43.62
N GLN A 356 -31.97 13.13 43.99
CA GLN A 356 -30.87 12.27 43.56
C GLN A 356 -31.06 11.67 42.15
N ARG A 357 -32.30 11.66 41.61
CA ARG A 357 -32.59 11.06 40.29
C ARG A 357 -31.82 11.69 39.14
N ALA A 358 -31.30 12.92 39.30
CA ALA A 358 -30.47 13.58 38.29
C ALA A 358 -29.17 12.81 37.96
N VAL A 359 -28.76 11.85 38.80
CA VAL A 359 -27.54 11.03 38.66
C VAL A 359 -27.43 10.29 37.32
N LEU A 360 -28.55 9.93 36.67
CA LEU A 360 -28.50 9.28 35.34
C LEU A 360 -28.24 10.27 34.19
N LYS A 361 -28.40 11.57 34.43
CA LYS A 361 -28.19 12.67 33.46
C LYS A 361 -26.84 13.39 33.65
N GLU A 362 -26.18 13.18 34.78
CA GLU A 362 -24.86 13.75 35.07
C GLU A 362 -23.80 13.21 34.11
N ARG A 363 -22.87 14.10 33.74
CA ARG A 363 -21.78 13.79 32.82
C ARG A 363 -20.44 13.81 33.51
N ASP A 364 -19.62 12.84 33.14
CA ASP A 364 -18.25 12.71 33.58
C ASP A 364 -17.32 13.72 32.84
N THR A 365 -16.01 13.71 33.09
CA THR A 365 -15.02 14.61 32.46
C THR A 365 -14.94 14.42 30.94
N TYR A 366 -15.25 13.23 30.44
CA TYR A 366 -15.34 12.93 29.01
C TYR A 366 -16.70 13.30 28.42
N GLY A 367 -17.63 13.83 29.23
CA GLY A 367 -18.99 14.12 28.81
C GLY A 367 -19.89 12.88 28.75
N ARG A 368 -19.48 11.74 29.27
CA ARG A 368 -20.21 10.46 29.20
C ARG A 368 -21.23 10.33 30.33
N LEU A 369 -22.33 9.63 30.01
CA LEU A 369 -23.39 9.19 30.92
C LEU A 369 -23.14 7.74 31.35
N PRO A 370 -23.82 7.21 32.40
CA PRO A 370 -23.70 5.79 32.74
C PRO A 370 -24.11 4.86 31.58
N LEU A 371 -25.06 5.31 30.75
CA LEU A 371 -25.50 4.59 29.55
C LEU A 371 -24.39 4.43 28.49
N HIS A 372 -23.44 5.38 28.39
CA HIS A 372 -22.31 5.28 27.45
C HIS A 372 -21.42 4.08 27.80
N TYR A 373 -21.14 3.89 29.09
CA TYR A 373 -20.34 2.76 29.55
C TYR A 373 -21.08 1.43 29.38
N ALA A 374 -22.40 1.40 29.58
CA ALA A 374 -23.18 0.22 29.29
C ALA A 374 -23.11 -0.17 27.79
N GLY A 375 -23.12 0.81 26.89
CA GLY A 375 -22.89 0.62 25.45
C GLY A 375 -21.46 0.13 25.14
N GLN A 376 -20.45 0.78 25.72
CA GLN A 376 -19.03 0.44 25.52
C GLN A 376 -18.69 -1.01 25.93
N TYR A 377 -19.25 -1.50 27.05
CA TYR A 377 -19.00 -2.85 27.57
C TYR A 377 -19.99 -3.91 27.06
N GLY A 378 -20.98 -3.55 26.24
CA GLY A 378 -21.96 -4.51 25.74
C GLY A 378 -22.91 -5.06 26.81
N LEU A 379 -23.23 -4.25 27.84
CA LEU A 379 -24.06 -4.68 28.97
C LEU A 379 -25.56 -4.51 28.69
N VAL A 380 -26.14 -5.43 27.92
CA VAL A 380 -27.55 -5.40 27.49
C VAL A 380 -28.53 -5.14 28.65
N ALA A 381 -28.49 -5.95 29.70
CA ALA A 381 -29.44 -5.83 30.83
C ALA A 381 -29.22 -4.55 31.65
N ALA A 382 -27.97 -4.08 31.75
CA ALA A 382 -27.66 -2.83 32.43
C ALA A 382 -28.20 -1.63 31.64
N ALA A 383 -27.96 -1.61 30.32
CA ALA A 383 -28.50 -0.61 29.41
C ALA A 383 -30.03 -0.56 29.48
N GLN A 384 -30.71 -1.71 29.37
CA GLN A 384 -32.17 -1.81 29.48
C GLN A 384 -32.70 -1.30 30.83
N THR A 385 -32.03 -1.62 31.94
CA THR A 385 -32.44 -1.18 33.27
C THR A 385 -32.27 0.34 33.42
N ILE A 386 -31.15 0.89 32.97
CA ILE A 386 -30.90 2.35 32.99
C ILE A 386 -31.97 3.06 32.16
N ILE A 387 -32.21 2.60 30.93
CA ILE A 387 -33.23 3.15 30.03
C ILE A 387 -34.61 3.12 30.69
N LYS A 388 -35.01 1.99 31.28
CA LYS A 388 -36.32 1.83 31.97
C LYS A 388 -36.51 2.89 33.07
N TYR A 389 -35.50 3.13 33.90
CA TYR A 389 -35.58 4.13 34.97
C TYR A 389 -35.53 5.57 34.41
N MET A 390 -34.73 5.82 33.37
CA MET A 390 -34.72 7.14 32.70
C MET A 390 -36.10 7.45 32.08
N GLN A 391 -36.77 6.47 31.47
CA GLN A 391 -38.14 6.61 30.95
C GLN A 391 -39.14 6.89 32.09
N ALA A 392 -39.10 6.09 33.17
CA ALA A 392 -39.99 6.26 34.33
C ALA A 392 -39.83 7.62 35.04
N TRP A 393 -38.65 8.24 34.97
CA TRP A 393 -38.37 9.55 35.57
C TRP A 393 -38.48 10.72 34.60
N GLY A 394 -38.88 10.48 33.34
CA GLY A 394 -38.99 11.55 32.33
C GLY A 394 -37.64 12.16 31.94
N GLN A 395 -36.56 11.38 32.03
CA GLN A 395 -35.18 11.79 31.72
C GLN A 395 -34.67 11.24 30.39
N PHE A 396 -35.47 10.41 29.70
CA PHE A 396 -35.12 9.78 28.44
C PHE A 396 -35.76 10.51 27.25
N ASP A 397 -35.11 11.60 26.81
CA ASP A 397 -35.54 12.36 25.63
C ASP A 397 -34.83 11.83 24.37
N VAL A 398 -35.61 11.19 23.50
CA VAL A 398 -35.18 10.64 22.21
C VAL A 398 -35.96 11.24 21.03
N SER A 399 -36.57 12.41 21.24
CA SER A 399 -37.33 13.12 20.19
C SER A 399 -36.50 13.42 18.92
N LYS A 400 -35.18 13.47 19.05
CA LYS A 400 -34.21 13.66 17.96
C LYS A 400 -33.34 12.41 17.68
N GLY A 401 -33.67 11.26 18.25
CA GLY A 401 -32.87 10.02 18.18
C GLY A 401 -31.86 9.87 19.34
N ILE A 402 -31.46 8.62 19.64
CA ILE A 402 -30.53 8.27 20.74
C ILE A 402 -29.07 8.65 20.44
N ASP A 403 -28.80 9.13 19.23
CA ASP A 403 -27.50 9.54 18.70
C ASP A 403 -27.40 11.04 18.39
N SER A 404 -28.45 11.80 18.71
CA SER A 404 -28.46 13.26 18.66
C SER A 404 -27.44 13.91 19.60
N ASP A 405 -27.17 15.20 19.40
CA ASP A 405 -26.20 15.99 20.17
C ASP A 405 -26.45 15.95 21.69
N ILE A 406 -27.69 15.70 22.11
CA ILE A 406 -28.08 15.57 23.51
C ILE A 406 -27.46 14.31 24.14
N TRP A 407 -27.17 13.27 23.36
CA TRP A 407 -26.62 12.01 23.85
C TRP A 407 -25.12 11.88 23.61
N GLN A 408 -24.48 12.83 22.93
CA GLN A 408 -23.06 12.75 22.59
C GLN A 408 -22.16 13.16 23.75
N ASP A 409 -20.99 12.52 23.85
CA ASP A 409 -19.91 12.88 24.76
C ASP A 409 -19.01 14.00 24.19
N ALA A 410 -17.90 14.34 24.87
CA ALA A 410 -17.01 15.42 24.46
C ALA A 410 -16.27 15.14 23.13
N GLU A 411 -16.18 13.86 22.74
CA GLU A 411 -15.63 13.41 21.45
C GLU A 411 -16.73 13.34 20.37
N GLY A 412 -17.98 13.55 20.77
CA GLY A 412 -19.12 13.52 19.88
C GLY A 412 -19.73 12.14 19.68
N TYR A 413 -19.40 11.15 20.52
CA TYR A 413 -19.95 9.80 20.46
C TYR A 413 -21.12 9.63 21.44
N ALA A 414 -22.21 9.07 20.94
CA ALA A 414 -23.37 8.67 21.74
C ALA A 414 -23.25 7.20 22.22
N PRO A 415 -24.08 6.72 23.15
CA PRO A 415 -24.05 5.33 23.63
C PRO A 415 -24.15 4.30 22.49
N LEU A 416 -24.95 4.60 21.46
CA LEU A 416 -25.08 3.77 20.25
C LEU A 416 -23.76 3.64 19.49
N HIS A 417 -23.00 4.73 19.34
CA HIS A 417 -21.71 4.70 18.65
C HIS A 417 -20.71 3.82 19.38
N LEU A 418 -20.66 3.90 20.71
CA LEU A 418 -19.75 3.10 21.54
C LEU A 418 -20.09 1.61 21.48
N SER A 419 -21.37 1.24 21.41
CA SER A 419 -21.76 -0.17 21.24
C SER A 419 -21.39 -0.71 19.85
N VAL A 420 -21.49 0.12 18.80
CA VAL A 420 -21.07 -0.22 17.44
C VAL A 420 -19.55 -0.38 17.36
N ILE A 421 -18.78 0.55 17.94
CA ILE A 421 -17.31 0.47 18.00
C ILE A 421 -16.86 -0.79 18.74
N GLY A 422 -17.58 -1.17 19.81
CA GLY A 422 -17.32 -2.39 20.56
C GLY A 422 -17.74 -3.69 19.86
N GLY A 423 -18.49 -3.63 18.76
CA GLY A 423 -19.03 -4.81 18.07
C GLY A 423 -20.20 -5.49 18.80
N HIS A 424 -20.90 -4.76 19.68
CA HIS A 424 -21.94 -5.30 20.56
C HIS A 424 -23.32 -5.29 19.89
N TYR A 425 -23.66 -6.34 19.15
CA TYR A 425 -24.90 -6.42 18.36
C TYR A 425 -26.17 -6.30 19.21
N ARG A 426 -26.32 -7.06 20.30
CA ARG A 426 -27.53 -7.07 21.15
C ARG A 426 -27.69 -5.76 21.90
N THR A 427 -26.59 -5.19 22.38
CA THR A 427 -26.62 -3.90 23.07
C THR A 427 -27.03 -2.79 22.11
N THR A 428 -26.48 -2.80 20.89
CA THR A 428 -26.91 -1.90 19.80
C THR A 428 -28.40 -2.09 19.50
N LYS A 429 -28.88 -3.33 19.41
CA LYS A 429 -30.31 -3.63 19.21
C LYS A 429 -31.19 -3.11 20.35
N ALA A 430 -30.77 -3.27 21.60
CA ALA A 430 -31.52 -2.79 22.76
C ALA A 430 -31.61 -1.25 22.79
N LEU A 431 -30.54 -0.55 22.43
CA LEU A 431 -30.50 0.91 22.32
C LEU A 431 -31.44 1.41 21.21
N LEU A 432 -31.45 0.74 20.06
CA LEU A 432 -32.32 1.11 18.93
C LEU A 432 -33.81 0.88 19.23
N LEU A 433 -34.15 -0.25 19.86
CA LEU A 433 -35.53 -0.57 20.26
C LEU A 433 -36.07 0.33 21.38
N ALA A 434 -35.19 0.93 22.18
CA ALA A 434 -35.58 1.82 23.26
C ALA A 434 -36.15 3.17 22.79
N GLU A 435 -35.93 3.55 21.54
CA GLU A 435 -36.43 4.80 20.99
C GLU A 435 -37.95 4.79 20.80
N ASP A 436 -38.55 3.64 20.48
CA ASP A 436 -39.98 3.50 20.16
C ASP A 436 -40.89 3.39 21.40
N TRP A 437 -40.44 3.87 22.56
CA TRP A 437 -41.15 3.64 23.83
C TRP A 437 -42.47 4.40 23.98
N HIS A 438 -42.70 5.46 23.19
CA HIS A 438 -43.99 6.16 23.07
C HIS A 438 -44.88 5.59 21.94
N GLY A 439 -44.47 4.50 21.28
CA GLY A 439 -45.12 3.88 20.12
C GLY A 439 -44.28 4.00 18.85
N GLU A 440 -44.47 3.08 17.89
CA GLU A 440 -43.90 3.17 16.54
C GLU A 440 -44.51 4.40 15.85
N SER A 441 -43.73 5.47 15.71
CA SER A 441 -44.07 6.57 14.80
C SER A 441 -43.20 6.44 13.56
N GLU A 442 -43.78 6.56 12.37
CA GLU A 442 -43.02 6.75 11.12
C GLU A 442 -42.07 7.97 11.21
N ASP A 443 -42.29 8.88 12.16
CA ASP A 443 -41.42 10.01 12.48
C ASP A 443 -40.04 9.58 13.03
N SER A 444 -39.92 8.47 13.79
CA SER A 444 -38.64 8.03 14.39
C SER A 444 -37.60 7.67 13.32
N HIS A 445 -38.01 6.94 12.28
CA HIS A 445 -37.15 6.62 11.13
C HIS A 445 -36.86 7.85 10.25
N ALA A 446 -37.77 8.83 10.19
CA ALA A 446 -37.53 10.09 9.48
C ALA A 446 -36.50 10.99 10.21
N VAL A 447 -36.49 10.97 11.54
CA VAL A 447 -35.53 11.72 12.36
C VAL A 447 -34.10 11.17 12.18
N ARG A 448 -33.88 9.85 12.29
CA ARG A 448 -32.54 9.24 12.12
C ARG A 448 -31.93 9.45 10.74
N ARG A 449 -32.75 9.59 9.69
CA ARG A 449 -32.26 9.87 8.33
C ARG A 449 -31.53 11.22 8.21
N ASN A 450 -31.86 12.18 9.07
CA ASN A 450 -31.35 13.55 9.00
C ASN A 450 -30.23 13.84 10.02
N VAL A 451 -29.87 12.88 10.87
CA VAL A 451 -28.80 13.03 11.85
C VAL A 451 -27.47 12.61 11.20
N GLU A 452 -26.58 13.58 10.96
CA GLU A 452 -25.29 13.33 10.27
C GLU A 452 -24.45 12.24 10.98
N LYS A 453 -24.45 12.21 12.32
CA LYS A 453 -23.67 11.23 13.07
C LYS A 453 -24.22 9.80 13.03
N SER A 454 -25.52 9.60 12.78
CA SER A 454 -26.09 8.26 12.57
C SER A 454 -25.43 7.55 11.39
N GLY A 455 -25.12 8.29 10.33
CA GLY A 455 -24.38 7.76 9.19
C GLY A 455 -22.92 7.42 9.51
N ALA A 456 -22.29 8.16 10.41
CA ALA A 456 -20.95 7.83 10.91
C ALA A 456 -20.93 6.49 11.67
N ALA A 457 -21.99 6.16 12.42
CA ALA A 457 -22.12 4.84 13.07
C ALA A 457 -22.14 3.69 12.04
N LEU A 458 -22.90 3.85 10.95
CA LEU A 458 -22.94 2.88 9.85
C LEU A 458 -21.55 2.73 9.20
N ALA A 459 -20.88 3.83 8.89
CA ALA A 459 -19.53 3.82 8.33
C ALA A 459 -18.51 3.11 9.24
N LEU A 460 -18.56 3.35 10.56
CA LEU A 460 -17.71 2.68 11.55
C LEU A 460 -17.99 1.17 11.64
N ALA A 461 -19.26 0.76 11.62
CA ALA A 461 -19.64 -0.66 11.60
C ALA A 461 -19.09 -1.36 10.35
N THR A 462 -19.22 -0.72 9.18
CA THR A 462 -18.72 -1.24 7.91
C THR A 462 -17.19 -1.31 7.90
N LYS A 463 -16.49 -0.28 8.39
CA LYS A 463 -15.02 -0.25 8.46
C LYS A 463 -14.43 -1.39 9.31
N ASN A 464 -15.15 -1.82 10.35
CA ASN A 464 -14.74 -2.94 11.21
C ASN A 464 -15.32 -4.30 10.76
N ASN A 465 -16.00 -4.36 9.61
CA ASN A 465 -16.65 -5.55 9.06
C ASN A 465 -17.70 -6.21 9.99
N PHE A 466 -18.44 -5.40 10.77
CA PHE A 466 -19.51 -5.89 11.65
C PHE A 466 -20.84 -6.03 10.91
N PHE A 467 -20.91 -6.97 9.96
CA PHE A 467 -22.05 -7.10 9.04
C PHE A 467 -23.43 -7.24 9.72
N MET A 468 -23.53 -7.93 10.87
CA MET A 468 -24.79 -8.03 11.62
C MET A 468 -25.26 -6.68 12.17
N ILE A 469 -24.31 -5.83 12.60
CA ILE A 469 -24.59 -4.48 13.07
C ILE A 469 -24.95 -3.57 11.88
N VAL A 470 -24.24 -3.71 10.74
CA VAL A 470 -24.59 -3.00 9.50
C VAL A 470 -26.05 -3.27 9.12
N LYS A 471 -26.47 -4.54 9.08
CA LYS A 471 -27.86 -4.92 8.77
C LYS A 471 -28.85 -4.30 9.76
N LEU A 472 -28.56 -4.41 11.07
CA LEU A 472 -29.40 -3.83 12.12
C LEU A 472 -29.56 -2.30 12.00
N LEU A 473 -28.48 -1.58 11.69
CA LEU A 473 -28.49 -0.13 11.51
C LEU A 473 -29.30 0.29 10.26
N VAL A 474 -29.19 -0.50 9.17
CA VAL A 474 -29.99 -0.30 7.94
C VAL A 474 -31.48 -0.52 8.21
N ASP A 475 -31.83 -1.59 8.94
CA ASP A 475 -33.21 -1.89 9.35
C ASP A 475 -33.79 -0.81 10.28
N ALA A 476 -32.93 -0.18 11.12
CA ALA A 476 -33.33 0.91 12.02
C ALA A 476 -33.61 2.25 11.31
N GLY A 477 -33.45 2.33 10.00
CA GLY A 477 -33.74 3.53 9.19
C GLY A 477 -32.62 4.57 9.17
N ILE A 478 -31.39 4.21 9.53
CA ILE A 478 -30.22 5.09 9.36
C ILE A 478 -29.96 5.31 7.89
N ASN A 479 -29.68 6.54 7.47
CA ASN A 479 -29.45 6.87 6.06
C ASN A 479 -28.26 6.08 5.48
N ILE A 480 -28.57 5.07 4.67
CA ILE A 480 -27.60 4.20 4.00
C ILE A 480 -26.68 4.94 3.02
N ASN A 481 -27.13 6.10 2.55
CA ASN A 481 -26.47 6.95 1.57
C ASN A 481 -25.74 8.14 2.21
N HIS A 482 -25.55 8.13 3.53
CA HIS A 482 -24.75 9.14 4.20
C HIS A 482 -23.31 9.16 3.64
N GLN A 483 -22.79 10.36 3.43
CA GLN A 483 -21.45 10.62 2.92
C GLN A 483 -20.58 11.24 4.01
N ASP A 484 -19.38 10.72 4.21
CA ASP A 484 -18.40 11.30 5.11
C ASP A 484 -17.74 12.58 4.55
N GLU A 485 -16.71 13.08 5.23
CA GLU A 485 -15.97 14.27 4.80
C GLU A 485 -15.33 14.09 3.40
N GLN A 486 -14.95 12.87 3.04
CA GLN A 486 -14.37 12.49 1.75
C GLN A 486 -15.44 12.25 0.67
N GLY A 487 -16.72 12.19 1.06
CA GLY A 487 -17.82 11.87 0.16
C GLY A 487 -18.06 10.36 0.01
N GLU A 488 -17.43 9.53 0.83
CA GLU A 488 -17.59 8.08 0.80
C GLU A 488 -18.84 7.66 1.58
N THR A 489 -19.60 6.71 1.03
CA THR A 489 -20.71 6.05 1.72
C THR A 489 -20.25 4.73 2.33
N ALA A 490 -21.09 4.11 3.18
CA ALA A 490 -20.83 2.77 3.68
C ALA A 490 -20.56 1.75 2.56
N LEU A 491 -21.22 1.89 1.41
CA LEU A 491 -20.99 1.03 0.24
C LEU A 491 -19.62 1.25 -0.40
N HIS A 492 -19.09 2.48 -0.40
CA HIS A 492 -17.70 2.76 -0.83
C HIS A 492 -16.69 2.09 0.10
N ILE A 493 -16.91 2.17 1.41
CA ILE A 493 -16.04 1.53 2.42
C ILE A 493 -16.07 0.01 2.25
N ALA A 494 -17.25 -0.60 2.11
CA ALA A 494 -17.38 -2.03 1.88
C ALA A 494 -16.68 -2.47 0.58
N ALA A 495 -16.83 -1.68 -0.49
CA ALA A 495 -16.18 -1.92 -1.77
C ALA A 495 -14.64 -1.84 -1.67
N ARG A 496 -14.11 -0.85 -0.96
CA ARG A 496 -12.66 -0.62 -0.77
C ARG A 496 -11.97 -1.80 -0.07
N PHE A 497 -12.60 -2.32 0.98
CA PHE A 497 -12.02 -3.38 1.80
C PHE A 497 -12.42 -4.80 1.39
N GLY A 498 -13.21 -4.98 0.32
CA GLY A 498 -13.62 -6.32 -0.12
C GLY A 498 -14.64 -6.99 0.82
N TYR A 499 -15.42 -6.23 1.59
CA TYR A 499 -16.38 -6.78 2.57
C TYR A 499 -17.69 -7.21 1.91
N VAL A 500 -17.72 -8.45 1.42
CA VAL A 500 -18.84 -9.07 0.69
C VAL A 500 -20.14 -9.07 1.51
N GLU A 501 -20.13 -9.51 2.77
CA GLU A 501 -21.35 -9.62 3.57
C GLU A 501 -21.93 -8.26 3.99
N CYS A 502 -21.07 -7.27 4.24
CA CYS A 502 -21.50 -5.89 4.44
C CYS A 502 -22.13 -5.33 3.16
N THR A 503 -21.51 -5.59 2.00
CA THR A 503 -22.03 -5.18 0.69
C THR A 503 -23.42 -5.78 0.44
N LYS A 504 -23.60 -7.08 0.65
CA LYS A 504 -24.94 -7.73 0.54
C LYS A 504 -25.97 -7.06 1.44
N SER A 505 -25.63 -6.84 2.71
CA SER A 505 -26.55 -6.21 3.67
C SER A 505 -26.94 -4.79 3.25
N LEU A 506 -26.01 -4.02 2.67
CA LEU A 506 -26.27 -2.68 2.17
C LEU A 506 -27.10 -2.68 0.86
N LEU A 507 -26.89 -3.66 -0.02
CA LEU A 507 -27.63 -3.78 -1.27
C LEU A 507 -29.06 -4.32 -1.07
N GLU A 508 -29.25 -5.26 -0.13
CA GLU A 508 -30.57 -5.68 0.32
C GLU A 508 -31.39 -4.47 0.82
N GLY A 509 -30.74 -3.56 1.55
CA GLY A 509 -31.37 -2.36 2.09
C GLY A 509 -32.42 -2.71 3.16
N SER A 510 -33.42 -1.85 3.30
CA SER A 510 -34.63 -2.12 4.10
C SER A 510 -35.89 -1.86 3.26
N GLU A 511 -37.08 -2.11 3.82
CA GLU A 511 -38.35 -1.84 3.12
C GLU A 511 -38.51 -0.37 2.73
N THR A 512 -37.85 0.55 3.44
CA THR A 512 -37.99 2.01 3.27
C THR A 512 -36.80 2.67 2.57
N GLN A 513 -35.64 2.01 2.48
CA GLN A 513 -34.44 2.57 1.84
C GLN A 513 -33.63 1.54 1.06
N LYS A 514 -33.00 2.01 -0.01
CA LYS A 514 -32.00 1.25 -0.77
C LYS A 514 -30.73 2.07 -0.96
N ALA A 515 -29.59 1.38 -1.03
CA ALA A 515 -28.32 2.01 -1.38
C ALA A 515 -28.38 2.60 -2.78
N ASN A 516 -27.96 3.85 -2.92
CA ASN A 516 -27.77 4.49 -4.21
C ASN A 516 -26.37 4.17 -4.71
N LEU A 517 -26.32 3.38 -5.79
CA LEU A 517 -25.09 2.87 -6.39
C LEU A 517 -24.30 3.95 -7.14
N GLU A 518 -24.93 5.11 -7.40
CA GLU A 518 -24.41 6.16 -8.28
C GLU A 518 -23.85 7.38 -7.55
N ILE A 519 -23.82 7.34 -6.22
CA ILE A 519 -23.17 8.37 -5.39
C ILE A 519 -21.67 8.31 -5.63
N THR A 520 -21.06 9.47 -5.85
CA THR A 520 -19.63 9.61 -6.12
C THR A 520 -18.90 10.25 -4.94
N GLU A 521 -17.69 9.77 -4.65
CA GLU A 521 -16.79 10.44 -3.72
C GLU A 521 -16.20 11.75 -4.30
N LYS A 522 -15.62 12.62 -3.46
CA LYS A 522 -15.28 14.01 -3.83
C LYS A 522 -13.98 14.17 -4.64
N THR A 523 -13.06 13.22 -4.54
CA THR A 523 -11.66 13.34 -5.01
C THR A 523 -11.54 13.07 -6.51
N TYR A 524 -12.10 11.96 -6.96
CA TYR A 524 -12.02 11.44 -8.33
C TYR A 524 -13.41 11.25 -8.96
N GLY A 525 -14.48 11.37 -8.18
CA GLY A 525 -15.84 11.10 -8.61
C GLY A 525 -16.13 9.60 -8.74
N TRP A 526 -15.45 8.77 -7.95
CA TRP A 526 -15.63 7.32 -8.01
C TRP A 526 -16.91 6.88 -7.31
N THR A 527 -17.68 6.02 -7.97
CA THR A 527 -18.78 5.27 -7.36
C THR A 527 -18.24 3.98 -6.70
N PRO A 528 -19.06 3.23 -5.94
CA PRO A 528 -18.60 1.98 -5.31
C PRO A 528 -18.06 0.95 -6.31
N ILE A 529 -18.61 0.87 -7.53
CA ILE A 529 -18.08 -0.03 -8.58
C ILE A 529 -16.69 0.40 -9.04
N PHE A 530 -16.41 1.71 -9.15
CA PHE A 530 -15.05 2.18 -9.46
C PHE A 530 -14.05 1.72 -8.41
N ILE A 531 -14.38 1.87 -7.13
CA ILE A 531 -13.50 1.44 -6.04
C ILE A 531 -13.25 -0.08 -6.11
N ALA A 532 -14.32 -0.88 -6.26
CA ALA A 532 -14.20 -2.33 -6.38
C ALA A 532 -13.35 -2.75 -7.60
N CYS A 533 -13.45 -2.03 -8.74
CA CYS A 533 -12.64 -2.27 -9.92
C CYS A 533 -11.18 -1.83 -9.77
N VAL A 534 -10.94 -0.73 -9.06
CA VAL A 534 -9.60 -0.20 -8.79
C VAL A 534 -8.82 -1.11 -7.86
N ASP A 535 -9.49 -1.67 -6.85
CA ASP A 535 -8.88 -2.53 -5.83
C ASP A 535 -8.98 -4.04 -6.18
N GLY A 536 -9.65 -4.40 -7.27
CA GLY A 536 -9.70 -5.78 -7.80
C GLY A 536 -10.66 -6.74 -7.10
N HIS A 537 -11.70 -6.23 -6.44
CA HIS A 537 -12.64 -7.05 -5.65
C HIS A 537 -13.77 -7.65 -6.50
N LEU A 538 -13.48 -8.69 -7.29
CA LEU A 538 -14.45 -9.35 -8.19
C LEU A 538 -15.80 -9.70 -7.54
N PRO A 539 -15.88 -10.32 -6.34
CA PRO A 539 -17.17 -10.65 -5.73
C PRO A 539 -18.06 -9.44 -5.46
N ILE A 540 -17.48 -8.28 -5.17
CA ILE A 540 -18.24 -7.04 -4.97
C ILE A 540 -18.73 -6.49 -6.30
N VAL A 541 -17.90 -6.55 -7.34
CA VAL A 541 -18.29 -6.13 -8.69
C VAL A 541 -19.49 -6.94 -9.17
N GLU A 542 -19.49 -8.26 -8.95
CA GLU A 542 -20.64 -9.12 -9.29
C GLU A 542 -21.90 -8.71 -8.54
N LEU A 543 -21.82 -8.49 -7.22
CA LEU A 543 -22.95 -8.03 -6.41
C LEU A 543 -23.50 -6.67 -6.87
N LEU A 544 -22.63 -5.72 -7.21
CA LEU A 544 -23.03 -4.39 -7.69
C LEU A 544 -23.69 -4.45 -9.07
N ILE A 545 -23.21 -5.33 -9.96
CA ILE A 545 -23.82 -5.59 -11.26
C ILE A 545 -25.21 -6.22 -11.08
N GLU A 546 -25.34 -7.23 -10.21
CA GLU A 546 -26.62 -7.88 -9.90
C GLU A 546 -27.64 -6.88 -9.31
N ALA A 547 -27.16 -5.88 -8.56
CA ALA A 547 -27.97 -4.80 -8.04
C ALA A 547 -28.33 -3.70 -9.07
N GLY A 548 -27.80 -3.77 -10.29
CA GLY A 548 -28.14 -2.87 -11.40
C GLY A 548 -27.38 -1.55 -11.44
N CYS A 549 -26.12 -1.50 -10.99
CA CYS A 549 -25.28 -0.30 -11.10
C CYS A 549 -24.94 0.08 -12.55
N GLU A 550 -24.65 1.37 -12.79
CA GLU A 550 -24.20 1.84 -14.11
C GLU A 550 -22.70 1.55 -14.31
N THR A 551 -22.39 0.59 -15.17
CA THR A 551 -21.00 0.18 -15.48
C THR A 551 -20.28 1.10 -16.48
N ASN A 552 -21.03 1.95 -17.20
CA ASN A 552 -20.53 2.78 -18.31
C ASN A 552 -20.39 4.27 -17.96
N LYS A 553 -20.56 4.63 -16.69
CA LYS A 553 -20.39 6.01 -16.23
C LYS A 553 -18.91 6.33 -16.07
N ALA A 554 -18.47 7.45 -16.64
CA ALA A 554 -17.09 7.88 -16.53
C ALA A 554 -16.83 8.69 -15.24
N ASP A 555 -15.61 8.59 -14.69
CA ASP A 555 -15.16 9.38 -13.55
C ASP A 555 -14.85 10.86 -13.93
N LEU A 556 -14.41 11.68 -12.97
CA LEU A 556 -14.06 13.09 -13.24
C LEU A 556 -12.90 13.26 -14.24
N SER A 557 -12.13 12.20 -14.49
CA SER A 557 -11.05 12.16 -15.47
C SER A 557 -11.49 11.58 -16.81
N GLY A 558 -12.75 11.15 -16.98
CA GLY A 558 -13.24 10.55 -18.22
C GLY A 558 -12.87 9.09 -18.41
N TRP A 559 -12.51 8.38 -17.33
CA TRP A 559 -12.19 6.95 -17.33
C TRP A 559 -13.39 6.11 -16.92
N LEU A 560 -13.52 4.92 -17.52
CA LEU A 560 -14.53 3.93 -17.16
C LEU A 560 -14.01 2.95 -16.09
N PRO A 561 -14.90 2.28 -15.31
CA PRO A 561 -14.49 1.27 -14.34
C PRO A 561 -13.66 0.13 -14.95
N ILE A 562 -14.07 -0.35 -16.14
CA ILE A 562 -13.36 -1.40 -16.89
C ILE A 562 -11.92 -0.97 -17.25
N GLU A 563 -11.71 0.29 -17.60
CA GLU A 563 -10.39 0.81 -17.97
C GLU A 563 -9.46 0.88 -16.76
N HIS A 564 -9.97 1.24 -15.57
CA HIS A 564 -9.19 1.19 -14.34
C HIS A 564 -8.81 -0.26 -13.97
N ALA A 565 -9.75 -1.20 -14.07
CA ALA A 565 -9.48 -2.62 -13.80
C ALA A 565 -8.40 -3.16 -14.75
N ALA A 566 -8.56 -2.94 -16.06
CA ALA A 566 -7.60 -3.38 -17.08
C ALA A 566 -6.22 -2.74 -16.91
N LEU A 567 -6.15 -1.43 -16.64
CA LEU A 567 -4.88 -0.71 -16.44
C LEU A 567 -4.10 -1.22 -15.23
N ARG A 568 -4.81 -1.66 -14.17
CA ARG A 568 -4.25 -2.15 -12.90
C ARG A 568 -4.01 -3.67 -12.89
N GLY A 569 -4.32 -4.36 -13.97
CA GLY A 569 -4.10 -5.80 -14.11
C GLY A 569 -5.19 -6.68 -13.49
N HIS A 570 -6.34 -6.12 -13.10
CA HIS A 570 -7.51 -6.87 -12.61
C HIS A 570 -8.35 -7.36 -13.80
N LEU A 571 -7.79 -8.29 -14.59
CA LEU A 571 -8.41 -8.71 -15.85
C LEU A 571 -9.64 -9.59 -15.66
N ASP A 572 -9.73 -10.34 -14.57
CA ASP A 572 -10.95 -11.07 -14.18
C ASP A 572 -12.15 -10.12 -14.02
N VAL A 573 -11.94 -8.99 -13.32
CA VAL A 573 -12.93 -7.91 -13.19
C VAL A 573 -13.21 -7.26 -14.55
N SER A 574 -12.17 -6.96 -15.32
CA SER A 574 -12.33 -6.34 -16.65
C SER A 574 -13.13 -7.23 -17.60
N ASN A 575 -12.88 -8.54 -17.60
CA ASN A 575 -13.55 -9.50 -18.46
C ASN A 575 -15.03 -9.63 -18.07
N LYS A 576 -15.34 -9.65 -16.77
CA LYS A 576 -16.72 -9.62 -16.29
C LYS A 576 -17.50 -8.38 -16.76
N LEU A 577 -16.84 -7.22 -16.78
CA LEU A 577 -17.46 -5.97 -17.26
C LEU A 577 -17.54 -5.90 -18.80
N ALA A 578 -16.60 -6.51 -19.51
CA ALA A 578 -16.59 -6.55 -20.97
C ALA A 578 -17.83 -7.30 -21.52
N ASP A 579 -18.28 -8.36 -20.85
CA ASP A 579 -19.48 -9.12 -21.23
C ASP A 579 -20.77 -8.28 -21.19
N LEU A 580 -20.78 -7.19 -20.41
CA LEU A 580 -21.94 -6.34 -20.16
C LEU A 580 -21.90 -5.02 -20.92
N SER A 581 -20.74 -4.65 -21.45
CA SER A 581 -20.51 -3.37 -22.10
C SER A 581 -20.68 -3.50 -23.62
N PRO A 582 -21.59 -2.74 -24.28
CA PRO A 582 -21.66 -2.73 -25.73
C PRO A 582 -20.35 -2.16 -26.30
N THR A 583 -19.93 -2.69 -27.46
CA THR A 583 -18.66 -2.35 -28.12
C THR A 583 -18.44 -0.84 -28.20
N PRO A 584 -17.27 -0.31 -27.79
CA PRO A 584 -16.98 1.12 -27.71
C PRO A 584 -16.73 1.70 -29.10
N GLU A 585 -17.77 1.84 -29.92
CA GLU A 585 -17.67 2.45 -31.25
C GLU A 585 -18.14 3.91 -31.31
N ASN A 586 -18.68 4.48 -30.22
CA ASN A 586 -19.29 5.83 -30.26
C ASN A 586 -19.02 6.76 -29.04
N LEU A 587 -17.97 6.54 -28.26
CA LEU A 587 -17.57 7.49 -27.21
C LEU A 587 -16.47 8.43 -27.72
N ASP A 588 -16.87 9.48 -28.45
CA ASP A 588 -16.03 10.65 -28.78
C ASP A 588 -15.81 11.52 -27.53
N VAL A 589 -15.19 10.95 -26.50
CA VAL A 589 -14.80 11.65 -25.27
C VAL A 589 -13.33 12.08 -25.42
N PRO A 590 -12.96 13.36 -25.12
CA PRO A 590 -11.58 13.82 -25.19
C PRO A 590 -10.63 12.90 -24.42
N SER A 591 -9.47 12.56 -25.00
CA SER A 591 -8.44 11.77 -24.32
C SER A 591 -8.06 12.41 -22.98
N PRO A 592 -7.95 11.63 -21.89
CA PRO A 592 -7.52 12.15 -20.60
C PRO A 592 -6.03 12.47 -20.65
N HIS A 593 -5.67 13.75 -20.76
CA HIS A 593 -4.28 14.19 -20.67
C HIS A 593 -3.62 13.66 -19.39
N LEU A 594 -2.67 12.74 -19.53
CA LEU A 594 -1.73 12.39 -18.46
C LEU A 594 -0.93 13.64 -18.11
N ARG A 595 -1.32 14.36 -17.05
CA ARG A 595 -0.44 15.36 -16.44
C ARG A 595 0.74 14.62 -15.82
N PRO A 596 2.00 14.89 -16.20
CA PRO A 596 3.13 14.33 -15.50
C PRO A 596 3.12 14.88 -14.08
N SER A 597 3.10 14.01 -13.07
CA SER A 597 3.28 14.32 -11.64
C SER A 597 2.13 15.07 -10.93
N SER A 598 0.99 14.42 -10.71
CA SER A 598 0.35 14.31 -9.37
C SER A 598 -1.02 13.65 -9.47
N ALA A 599 -1.29 12.69 -8.58
CA ALA A 599 -2.59 12.04 -8.32
C ALA A 599 -2.94 10.80 -9.18
N LEU A 600 -2.20 9.70 -8.95
CA LEU A 600 -2.69 8.33 -9.12
C LEU A 600 -2.24 7.48 -7.91
N GLY A 601 -2.49 8.02 -6.71
CA GLY A 601 -2.21 7.37 -5.45
C GLY A 601 -3.33 7.64 -4.45
N THR A 602 -3.66 6.64 -3.66
CA THR A 602 -4.55 6.65 -2.49
C THR A 602 -3.96 7.40 -1.28
N SER A 603 -2.98 8.32 -1.47
CA SER A 603 -2.32 9.03 -0.37
C SER A 603 -2.01 10.51 -0.67
N PRO A 604 -2.05 11.39 0.35
CA PRO A 604 -1.72 12.81 0.22
C PRO A 604 -0.24 13.04 -0.13
N LYS A 605 -0.02 14.12 -0.87
CA LYS A 605 1.25 14.52 -1.49
C LYS A 605 2.39 14.69 -0.46
N ASN A 606 3.48 13.94 -0.61
CA ASN A 606 4.80 14.37 -0.16
C ASN A 606 5.87 14.12 -1.23
N ASN A 607 6.63 15.17 -1.50
CA ASN A 607 7.57 15.29 -2.61
C ASN A 607 8.90 14.57 -2.32
N SER A 608 9.41 13.82 -3.29
CA SER A 608 10.84 13.54 -3.42
C SER A 608 11.38 14.09 -4.75
N SER A 609 12.56 14.70 -4.63
CA SER A 609 13.51 15.15 -5.66
C SER A 609 13.05 16.13 -6.75
N ILE A 610 13.48 17.39 -6.58
CA ILE A 610 13.34 18.51 -7.51
C ILE A 610 14.65 18.65 -8.30
N GLU A 611 14.66 18.26 -9.57
CA GLU A 611 15.58 18.86 -10.56
C GLU A 611 14.89 19.42 -11.83
N ASP A 612 13.65 19.06 -12.17
CA ASP A 612 13.05 19.49 -13.45
C ASP A 612 12.12 20.71 -13.42
N ARG A 613 12.10 21.52 -12.35
CA ARG A 613 11.24 22.73 -12.30
C ARG A 613 12.01 24.03 -12.56
N ARG A 614 12.35 24.27 -13.82
CA ARG A 614 12.65 25.61 -14.35
C ARG A 614 11.99 25.82 -15.71
N SER A 615 10.73 26.26 -15.71
CA SER A 615 10.19 27.29 -16.63
C SER A 615 8.67 27.42 -16.42
N ASN A 616 8.25 28.50 -15.76
CA ASN A 616 6.86 28.97 -15.81
C ASN A 616 6.88 30.31 -16.53
N VAL A 617 6.52 30.32 -17.81
CA VAL A 617 6.08 31.51 -18.54
C VAL A 617 4.55 31.41 -18.65
N PRO A 618 3.78 32.47 -18.34
CA PRO A 618 2.33 32.43 -18.50
C PRO A 618 1.99 32.61 -19.98
N GLN A 619 1.34 31.63 -20.61
CA GLN A 619 0.79 31.78 -21.95
C GLN A 619 -0.74 31.84 -21.90
N GLY A 620 -1.26 32.92 -22.48
CA GLY A 620 -2.67 33.14 -22.74
C GLY A 620 -3.21 32.18 -23.80
N ARG A 621 -4.53 32.10 -23.85
CA ARG A 621 -5.31 31.30 -24.81
C ARG A 621 -4.97 31.76 -26.25
N ASP A 622 -4.83 30.77 -27.12
CA ASP A 622 -4.56 30.87 -28.57
C ASP A 622 -3.08 30.99 -29.00
N ALA A 623 -2.36 29.86 -28.98
CA ALA A 623 -1.15 29.64 -29.77
C ALA A 623 -1.11 28.19 -30.33
N PRO A 624 -0.59 27.98 -31.56
CA PRO A 624 -0.56 26.68 -32.21
C PRO A 624 0.36 25.70 -31.44
N ARG A 625 -0.07 24.44 -31.31
CA ARG A 625 0.66 23.36 -30.63
C ARG A 625 2.10 23.28 -31.16
N ILE A 626 3.07 23.57 -30.29
CA ILE A 626 4.48 23.27 -30.52
C ILE A 626 4.65 21.76 -30.30
N PRO A 627 5.25 20.99 -31.24
CA PRO A 627 5.54 19.58 -31.02
C PRO A 627 6.43 19.40 -29.78
N GLU A 628 6.04 18.50 -28.88
CA GLU A 628 6.78 18.21 -27.66
C GLU A 628 8.23 17.76 -27.96
N PRO A 629 9.21 18.16 -27.13
CA PRO A 629 10.60 17.79 -27.34
C PRO A 629 10.77 16.28 -27.19
N VAL A 630 11.24 15.67 -28.26
CA VAL A 630 11.51 14.24 -28.39
C VAL A 630 12.51 13.78 -27.31
N LYS A 631 12.17 12.73 -26.55
CA LYS A 631 13.04 12.17 -25.49
C LYS A 631 14.41 11.78 -26.06
N THR A 632 15.48 12.39 -25.55
CA THR A 632 16.85 12.02 -25.87
C THR A 632 17.20 10.69 -25.17
N PHE A 633 17.26 9.60 -25.94
CA PHE A 633 17.68 8.27 -25.50
C PHE A 633 19.22 8.19 -25.40
N GLY A 634 19.76 7.42 -24.44
CA GLY A 634 21.17 7.01 -24.46
C GLY A 634 22.19 7.87 -23.71
N HIS A 635 21.84 8.99 -23.09
CA HIS A 635 22.82 9.84 -22.38
C HIS A 635 23.08 9.46 -20.91
N ARG A 636 22.43 8.40 -20.39
CA ARG A 636 22.42 8.05 -18.96
C ARG A 636 23.19 6.78 -18.59
N TYR A 637 24.07 6.29 -19.47
CA TYR A 637 24.90 5.11 -19.21
C TYR A 637 26.09 5.41 -18.29
N LEU A 638 26.62 4.37 -17.66
CA LEU A 638 27.73 4.42 -16.71
C LEU A 638 29.07 4.34 -17.44
N THR A 639 30.02 5.19 -17.04
CA THR A 639 31.37 5.26 -17.62
C THR A 639 32.41 4.61 -16.73
N ASP A 640 32.51 5.06 -15.48
CA ASP A 640 33.59 4.76 -14.53
C ASP A 640 33.07 4.39 -13.13
N GLU A 641 31.88 4.86 -12.75
CA GLU A 641 31.24 4.56 -11.47
C GLU A 641 30.14 3.51 -11.63
N SER A 642 30.06 2.58 -10.68
CA SER A 642 28.96 1.64 -10.49
C SER A 642 27.77 2.32 -9.80
N LEU A 643 26.57 1.88 -10.14
CA LEU A 643 25.32 2.33 -9.54
C LEU A 643 24.83 1.30 -8.51
N VAL A 644 24.42 1.76 -7.33
CA VAL A 644 23.78 0.95 -6.30
C VAL A 644 22.36 1.46 -6.11
N LEU A 645 21.39 0.62 -6.43
CA LEU A 645 19.96 0.90 -6.26
C LEU A 645 19.45 0.13 -5.05
N VAL A 646 18.76 0.80 -4.12
CA VAL A 646 18.24 0.21 -2.88
C VAL A 646 16.73 0.41 -2.82
N SER A 647 15.95 -0.66 -2.82
CA SER A 647 14.49 -0.66 -2.67
C SER A 647 14.11 -1.14 -1.29
N LEU A 648 13.19 -0.44 -0.61
CA LEU A 648 12.70 -0.83 0.71
C LEU A 648 11.47 -1.76 0.58
N GLY A 649 11.37 -2.78 1.41
CA GLY A 649 10.34 -3.82 1.32
C GLY A 649 10.68 -4.93 0.32
N SER A 650 9.71 -5.81 0.05
CA SER A 650 9.83 -6.87 -0.94
C SER A 650 9.36 -6.42 -2.32
N MET A 651 10.00 -6.94 -3.36
CA MET A 651 9.51 -6.86 -4.75
C MET A 651 8.58 -8.02 -5.11
N ASP A 652 8.53 -9.06 -4.28
CA ASP A 652 7.71 -10.25 -4.49
C ASP A 652 6.27 -9.99 -4.06
N ASN A 653 5.34 -9.92 -5.02
CA ASN A 653 3.93 -9.65 -4.74
C ASN A 653 3.25 -10.76 -3.91
N ARG A 654 3.88 -11.93 -3.78
CA ARG A 654 3.38 -13.04 -2.95
C ARG A 654 3.68 -12.85 -1.46
N LYS A 655 4.59 -11.91 -1.11
CA LYS A 655 5.04 -11.66 0.26
C LYS A 655 4.53 -10.32 0.76
N ASN A 656 3.65 -10.35 1.76
CA ASN A 656 3.24 -9.14 2.46
C ASN A 656 4.18 -8.85 3.65
N ILE A 657 5.40 -8.40 3.34
CA ILE A 657 6.42 -8.07 4.35
C ILE A 657 6.59 -6.54 4.40
N PRO A 658 6.35 -5.89 5.56
CA PRO A 658 6.54 -4.44 5.68
C PRO A 658 8.03 -4.07 5.54
N ALA A 659 8.28 -2.90 4.96
CA ALA A 659 9.65 -2.39 4.78
C ALA A 659 10.41 -2.19 6.09
N VAL A 660 9.70 -1.80 7.16
CA VAL A 660 10.26 -1.60 8.50
C VAL A 660 9.29 -2.22 9.49
N THR A 661 9.80 -3.11 10.33
CA THR A 661 9.08 -3.65 11.48
C THR A 661 9.80 -3.16 12.73
N LEU A 662 9.10 -2.49 13.63
CA LEU A 662 9.63 -2.11 14.93
C LEU A 662 8.94 -2.93 16.01
N ASP A 663 9.70 -3.35 17.01
CA ASP A 663 9.16 -4.13 18.11
C ASP A 663 8.25 -3.26 18.97
N ASN A 664 7.20 -3.87 19.50
CA ASN A 664 6.31 -3.21 20.45
C ASN A 664 7.08 -2.87 21.73
N ILE A 665 6.88 -1.66 22.25
CA ILE A 665 7.70 -1.13 23.35
C ILE A 665 7.04 -1.46 24.68
N PRO A 666 7.66 -2.25 25.59
CA PRO A 666 7.11 -2.45 26.92
C PRO A 666 6.86 -1.09 27.59
N LEU A 667 5.70 -0.93 28.22
CA LEU A 667 5.24 0.34 28.75
C LEU A 667 6.18 0.88 29.85
N ALA A 668 6.79 -0.03 30.62
CA ALA A 668 7.85 0.27 31.57
C ALA A 668 9.08 0.90 30.89
N ASP A 669 9.43 0.45 29.68
CA ASP A 669 10.60 0.89 28.91
C ASP A 669 10.29 2.03 27.93
N ALA A 670 9.04 2.52 27.90
CA ALA A 670 8.60 3.60 27.02
C ALA A 670 9.33 4.93 27.29
N HIS A 671 9.93 5.12 28.46
CA HIS A 671 10.75 6.28 28.79
C HIS A 671 12.19 6.15 28.26
N ALA A 672 12.67 4.91 28.08
CA ALA A 672 14.03 4.62 27.65
C ALA A 672 14.16 4.60 26.11
N THR A 673 13.15 4.08 25.40
CA THR A 673 13.33 3.68 23.99
C THR A 673 13.01 4.76 22.95
N GLN A 674 12.36 5.90 23.27
CA GLN A 674 11.97 6.97 22.30
C GLN A 674 11.19 6.49 21.05
N LEU A 675 10.81 5.22 20.98
CA LEU A 675 10.15 4.61 19.84
C LEU A 675 8.64 4.97 19.78
N ASP A 676 8.11 5.54 20.85
CA ASP A 676 6.77 6.17 20.98
C ASP A 676 6.68 7.55 20.30
N THR A 677 7.72 7.93 19.56
CA THR A 677 7.77 9.17 18.77
C THR A 677 7.29 8.92 17.35
N ALA A 678 6.88 9.98 16.64
CA ALA A 678 6.83 9.88 15.19
C ALA A 678 8.25 9.65 14.68
N LEU A 679 8.51 8.54 14.00
CA LEU A 679 9.84 8.14 13.57
C LEU A 679 10.00 8.30 12.05
N SER A 680 11.23 8.53 11.62
CA SER A 680 11.64 8.49 10.22
C SER A 680 12.83 7.54 10.08
N LEU A 681 12.86 6.78 8.98
CA LEU A 681 14.01 6.01 8.53
C LEU A 681 14.89 6.88 7.62
N VAL A 682 16.17 7.01 7.97
CA VAL A 682 17.19 7.64 7.12
C VAL A 682 18.03 6.55 6.48
N VAL A 683 17.98 6.46 5.16
CA VAL A 683 18.81 5.53 4.38
C VAL A 683 20.01 6.29 3.82
N ALA A 684 21.21 5.89 4.21
CA ALA A 684 22.47 6.45 3.75
C ALA A 684 23.45 5.35 3.33
N ALA A 685 24.48 5.71 2.56
CA ALA A 685 25.55 4.80 2.17
C ALA A 685 26.91 5.39 2.57
N SER A 686 27.76 4.57 3.18
CA SER A 686 29.18 4.84 3.39
C SER A 686 30.00 4.13 2.31
N GLY A 687 31.00 4.79 1.76
CA GLY A 687 31.78 4.28 0.61
C GLY A 687 31.10 4.46 -0.75
N ALA A 688 30.03 5.25 -0.81
CA ALA A 688 29.33 5.66 -2.03
C ALA A 688 28.88 7.12 -1.92
N ASN A 689 28.71 7.78 -3.07
CA ASN A 689 28.21 9.14 -3.21
C ASN A 689 26.70 9.11 -3.48
N GLY A 690 25.91 9.84 -2.69
CA GLY A 690 24.47 10.01 -2.88
C GLY A 690 23.85 10.77 -1.72
N GLU A 691 22.71 11.43 -1.94
CA GLU A 691 22.01 12.12 -0.85
C GLU A 691 21.23 11.13 0.02
N PRO A 692 21.35 11.20 1.36
CA PRO A 692 20.53 10.38 2.25
C PRO A 692 19.03 10.65 2.05
N THR A 693 18.24 9.58 1.98
CA THR A 693 16.79 9.66 1.81
C THR A 693 16.09 9.46 3.15
N ILE A 694 15.11 10.32 3.45
CA ILE A 694 14.36 10.29 4.71
C ILE A 694 12.92 9.87 4.42
N VAL A 695 12.52 8.73 4.97
CA VAL A 695 11.20 8.12 4.84
C VAL A 695 10.48 8.22 6.19
N ASP A 696 9.32 8.85 6.24
CA ASP A 696 8.52 8.92 7.48
C ASP A 696 7.83 7.56 7.71
N LEU A 697 7.77 7.11 8.97
CA LEU A 697 7.10 5.88 9.37
C LEU A 697 5.65 6.18 9.82
N PRO A 698 4.69 5.28 9.55
CA PRO A 698 4.81 4.02 8.82
C PRO A 698 5.09 4.21 7.31
N VAL A 699 5.85 3.27 6.74
CA VAL A 699 6.25 3.33 5.33
C VAL A 699 5.03 3.13 4.42
N GLN A 700 4.91 3.95 3.38
CA GLN A 700 3.85 3.80 2.37
C GLN A 700 4.06 2.55 1.50
N GLU A 701 2.97 1.89 1.12
CA GLU A 701 2.95 0.60 0.38
C GLU A 701 3.72 0.63 -0.97
N ASN A 702 3.90 1.80 -1.58
CA ASN A 702 4.56 1.95 -2.90
C ASN A 702 6.05 2.34 -2.85
N ILE A 703 6.70 2.33 -1.69
CA ILE A 703 8.12 2.76 -1.64
C ILE A 703 9.06 1.81 -2.40
N SER A 704 8.66 0.55 -2.53
CA SER A 704 9.48 -0.54 -3.01
C SER A 704 9.86 -0.35 -4.50
N THR A 705 8.95 0.20 -5.30
CA THR A 705 9.16 0.54 -6.72
C THR A 705 9.98 1.82 -6.92
N SER A 706 10.35 2.51 -5.84
CA SER A 706 11.09 3.77 -5.86
C SER A 706 12.49 3.64 -5.23
N PRO A 707 13.48 3.06 -5.93
CA PRO A 707 14.78 2.81 -5.35
C PRO A 707 15.55 4.10 -5.06
N ILE A 708 16.30 4.05 -3.97
CA ILE A 708 17.27 5.04 -3.53
C ILE A 708 18.58 4.76 -4.27
N THR A 709 19.21 5.81 -4.80
CA THR A 709 20.36 5.67 -5.72
C THR A 709 21.64 6.18 -5.08
N PHE A 710 22.69 5.37 -5.13
CA PHE A 710 24.06 5.73 -4.75
C PHE A 710 25.04 5.37 -5.87
N LYS A 711 26.15 6.10 -5.98
CA LYS A 711 27.23 5.85 -6.96
C LYS A 711 28.54 5.52 -6.26
N THR A 712 29.31 4.59 -6.78
CA THR A 712 30.62 4.24 -6.20
C THR A 712 31.58 3.72 -7.26
N ARG A 713 32.88 3.89 -7.04
CA ARG A 713 33.92 3.23 -7.84
C ARG A 713 34.19 1.80 -7.40
N ASP A 714 33.84 1.45 -6.17
CA ASP A 714 34.12 0.13 -5.59
C ASP A 714 32.91 -0.35 -4.78
N PRO A 715 32.04 -1.19 -5.37
CA PRO A 715 30.84 -1.69 -4.69
C PRO A 715 31.18 -2.55 -3.47
N THR A 716 32.37 -3.15 -3.38
CA THR A 716 32.75 -4.04 -2.27
C THR A 716 32.93 -3.32 -0.95
N LYS A 717 33.18 -2.00 -1.00
CA LYS A 717 33.39 -1.13 0.17
C LYS A 717 32.12 -0.45 0.65
N VAL A 718 31.00 -0.63 -0.05
CA VAL A 718 29.74 0.04 0.27
C VAL A 718 29.08 -0.59 1.50
N ARG A 719 28.67 0.27 2.42
CA ARG A 719 27.89 -0.08 3.61
C ARG A 719 26.62 0.75 3.62
N LEU A 720 25.46 0.11 3.64
CA LEU A 720 24.18 0.79 3.80
C LEU A 720 23.90 0.98 5.29
N LEU A 721 23.43 2.17 5.63
CA LEU A 721 23.08 2.59 6.99
C LEU A 721 21.59 2.92 7.01
N PHE A 722 20.87 2.30 7.93
CA PHE A 722 19.44 2.46 8.15
C PHE A 722 19.24 3.05 9.54
N ASP A 723 19.19 4.38 9.62
CA ASP A 723 19.14 5.10 10.90
C ASP A 723 17.68 5.48 11.23
N ILE A 724 17.19 5.02 12.37
CA ILE A 724 15.90 5.44 12.93
C ILE A 724 16.12 6.73 13.71
N VAL A 725 15.41 7.78 13.31
CA VAL A 725 15.47 9.10 13.94
C VAL A 725 14.06 9.61 14.24
N PRO A 726 13.85 10.41 15.30
CA PRO A 726 12.55 11.04 15.49
C PRO A 726 12.28 12.07 14.38
N THR A 727 11.09 12.00 13.76
CA THR A 727 10.61 12.88 12.68
C THR A 727 10.73 14.36 13.07
N TYR A 728 10.43 14.64 14.34
CA TYR A 728 10.35 15.97 14.92
C TYR A 728 11.49 16.27 15.91
N SER A 729 12.72 15.76 15.73
CA SER A 729 13.83 16.09 16.64
C SER A 729 14.94 16.94 16.04
N GLY A 730 15.02 17.09 14.72
CA GLY A 730 15.88 18.10 14.08
C GLY A 730 17.39 18.00 14.37
N SER A 731 17.87 17.06 15.20
CA SER A 731 19.25 16.65 15.28
C SER A 731 19.38 15.38 14.45
N LYS A 732 20.15 15.46 13.36
CA LYS A 732 20.64 14.25 12.68
C LYS A 732 21.54 13.41 13.60
N ASP A 733 21.89 13.95 14.77
CA ASP A 733 22.86 13.40 15.71
C ASP A 733 22.22 12.50 16.78
N LYS A 734 20.89 12.48 16.93
CA LYS A 734 20.22 11.60 17.90
C LYS A 734 19.57 10.41 17.19
N ILE A 735 20.41 9.41 16.91
CA ILE A 735 20.01 8.13 16.31
C ILE A 735 19.41 7.26 17.43
N VAL A 736 18.19 6.78 17.23
CA VAL A 736 17.50 5.88 18.17
C VAL A 736 17.98 4.44 17.97
N GLY A 737 18.12 4.04 16.72
CA GLY A 737 18.71 2.76 16.35
C GLY A 737 19.26 2.76 14.94
N ARG A 738 20.16 1.82 14.66
CA ARG A 738 20.86 1.70 13.37
C ARG A 738 20.88 0.25 12.91
N GLY A 739 20.41 0.01 11.68
CA GLY A 739 20.72 -1.20 10.92
C GLY A 739 21.90 -0.96 9.99
N VAL A 740 22.79 -1.94 9.84
CA VAL A 740 23.95 -1.85 8.93
C VAL A 740 24.00 -3.06 8.01
N ALA A 741 24.01 -2.82 6.70
CA ALA A 741 24.21 -3.86 5.70
C ALA A 741 25.54 -3.69 4.97
N LEU A 742 26.40 -4.70 5.06
CA LEU A 742 27.65 -4.77 4.29
C LEU A 742 27.36 -5.49 2.96
N LEU A 743 27.39 -4.76 1.83
CA LEU A 743 26.96 -5.32 0.54
C LEU A 743 27.82 -6.52 0.11
N SER A 744 29.09 -6.54 0.48
CA SER A 744 30.03 -7.63 0.15
C SER A 744 29.80 -8.93 0.93
N SER A 745 29.20 -8.89 2.12
CA SER A 745 28.96 -10.09 2.93
C SER A 745 27.50 -10.56 2.92
N ILE A 746 26.56 -9.67 2.59
CA ILE A 746 25.12 -9.95 2.73
C ILE A 746 24.55 -10.81 1.59
N LYS A 747 25.18 -10.82 0.41
CA LYS A 747 24.88 -11.76 -0.69
C LYS A 747 26.15 -12.56 -1.02
N PRO A 748 26.39 -13.74 -0.41
CA PRO A 748 27.55 -14.55 -0.74
C PRO A 748 27.44 -15.05 -2.19
N SER A 749 28.53 -14.92 -2.96
CA SER A 749 28.60 -15.43 -4.33
C SER A 749 28.59 -16.96 -4.33
N ILE A 750 27.76 -17.59 -5.17
CA ILE A 750 27.77 -19.03 -5.37
C ILE A 750 28.77 -19.36 -6.50
N GLY A 751 30.02 -19.64 -6.14
CA GLY A 751 31.08 -19.80 -7.14
C GLY A 751 31.45 -18.47 -7.82
N SER A 752 32.13 -18.53 -8.97
CA SER A 752 32.77 -17.35 -9.57
C SER A 752 31.85 -16.42 -10.35
N LYS A 753 30.69 -16.90 -10.85
CA LYS A 753 29.76 -16.13 -11.71
C LYS A 753 28.29 -16.54 -11.55
N ARG A 754 27.88 -16.99 -10.36
CA ARG A 754 26.46 -17.30 -10.08
C ARG A 754 25.97 -16.51 -8.88
N MET A 755 24.67 -16.24 -8.87
CA MET A 755 24.00 -15.54 -7.80
C MET A 755 22.69 -16.21 -7.41
N LEU A 756 22.26 -16.01 -6.17
CA LEU A 756 20.92 -16.38 -5.71
C LEU A 756 19.88 -15.46 -6.34
N LEU A 757 18.74 -16.05 -6.74
CA LEU A 757 17.59 -15.30 -7.24
C LEU A 757 16.78 -14.67 -6.11
N GLN A 758 16.96 -15.12 -4.87
CA GLN A 758 16.32 -14.52 -3.70
C GLN A 758 16.91 -13.13 -3.42
N GLY A 759 16.10 -12.09 -3.68
CA GLY A 759 16.50 -10.69 -3.58
C GLY A 759 16.26 -10.06 -2.20
N ASP A 760 15.26 -10.53 -1.45
CA ASP A 760 14.84 -9.94 -0.17
C ASP A 760 15.88 -10.17 0.92
N LEU A 761 16.28 -9.10 1.59
CA LEU A 761 17.22 -9.12 2.71
C LEU A 761 16.59 -8.42 3.91
N SER A 762 16.93 -8.90 5.10
CA SER A 762 16.50 -8.32 6.37
C SER A 762 17.71 -8.06 7.25
N VAL A 763 17.78 -6.87 7.85
CA VAL A 763 18.83 -6.50 8.81
C VAL A 763 18.17 -6.01 10.10
N PRO A 764 18.62 -6.49 11.28
CA PRO A 764 18.11 -6.01 12.56
C PRO A 764 18.50 -4.54 12.78
N ILE A 765 17.58 -3.76 13.32
CA ILE A 765 17.84 -2.42 13.82
C ILE A 765 18.30 -2.57 15.27
N VAL A 766 19.50 -2.07 15.56
CA VAL A 766 20.09 -2.13 16.90
C VAL A 766 19.95 -0.77 17.59
N ALA A 767 19.43 -0.73 18.81
CA ALA A 767 19.31 0.49 19.62
C ALA A 767 20.67 1.13 19.89
N ALA A 768 20.74 2.46 19.81
CA ALA A 768 21.99 3.19 19.98
C ALA A 768 22.53 3.17 21.42
N GLU A 769 21.62 3.11 22.41
CA GLU A 769 21.98 3.19 23.83
C GLU A 769 22.16 1.79 24.47
N THR A 770 21.28 0.83 24.17
CA THR A 770 21.29 -0.50 24.83
C THR A 770 21.94 -1.61 24.00
N LEU A 771 22.12 -1.39 22.70
CA LEU A 771 22.53 -2.43 21.73
C LEU A 771 21.55 -3.60 21.56
N ASP A 772 20.31 -3.45 22.04
CA ASP A 772 19.26 -4.44 21.81
C ASP A 772 18.69 -4.31 20.39
N VAL A 773 18.15 -5.42 19.88
CA VAL A 773 17.38 -5.39 18.63
C VAL A 773 16.01 -4.80 18.92
N ILE A 774 15.64 -3.74 18.20
CA ILE A 774 14.36 -3.01 18.36
C ILE A 774 13.45 -3.12 17.14
N GLY A 775 13.83 -3.96 16.18
CA GLY A 775 13.11 -4.15 14.93
C GLY A 775 14.02 -4.63 13.81
N SER A 776 13.50 -4.58 12.58
CA SER A 776 14.21 -4.96 11.36
C SER A 776 13.84 -4.08 10.18
N VAL A 777 14.77 -3.93 9.24
CA VAL A 777 14.53 -3.31 7.93
C VAL A 777 14.63 -4.37 6.86
N ASN A 778 13.59 -4.47 6.04
CA ASN A 778 13.54 -5.34 4.87
C ASN A 778 13.81 -4.51 3.62
N PHE A 779 14.71 -4.97 2.77
CA PHE A 779 15.11 -4.25 1.55
C PHE A 779 15.70 -5.20 0.50
N ASN A 780 15.79 -4.71 -0.74
CA ASN A 780 16.52 -5.32 -1.85
C ASN A 780 17.52 -4.30 -2.42
N PHE A 781 18.59 -4.78 -3.03
CA PHE A 781 19.52 -3.93 -3.77
C PHE A 781 20.00 -4.57 -5.06
N LEU A 782 20.28 -3.70 -6.04
CA LEU A 782 20.86 -4.02 -7.34
C LEU A 782 22.15 -3.21 -7.55
N ILE A 783 23.22 -3.89 -7.97
CA ILE A 783 24.50 -3.26 -8.32
C ILE A 783 24.69 -3.37 -9.83
N ILE A 784 24.85 -2.23 -10.49
CA ILE A 784 25.12 -2.14 -11.93
C ILE A 784 26.53 -1.62 -12.12
N THR A 785 27.38 -2.44 -12.75
CA THR A 785 28.76 -2.05 -13.08
C THR A 785 28.83 -1.40 -14.47
N PRO A 786 29.79 -0.50 -14.73
CA PRO A 786 30.00 0.04 -16.07
C PRO A 786 30.44 -1.06 -17.06
N PHE A 787 30.04 -0.90 -18.32
CA PHE A 787 30.46 -1.75 -19.43
C PHE A 787 31.21 -0.89 -20.46
N GLN A 788 32.29 -1.42 -21.05
CA GLN A 788 33.11 -0.70 -22.02
C GLN A 788 33.41 -1.60 -23.22
N HIS A 789 33.25 -1.05 -24.43
CA HIS A 789 33.53 -1.74 -25.67
C HIS A 789 34.01 -0.77 -26.76
N PRO A 790 34.99 -1.12 -27.63
CA PRO A 790 35.51 -0.21 -28.67
C PRO A 790 34.47 0.31 -29.66
N ASN A 791 33.46 -0.51 -30.01
CA ASN A 791 32.40 -0.14 -30.94
C ASN A 791 31.23 0.65 -30.29
N MET A 792 31.31 0.94 -28.98
CA MET A 792 30.27 1.67 -28.27
C MET A 792 30.41 3.17 -28.51
N HIS A 793 29.38 3.78 -29.10
CA HIS A 793 29.34 5.22 -29.38
C HIS A 793 27.92 5.75 -29.24
N ILE A 794 27.78 7.02 -28.87
CA ILE A 794 26.48 7.71 -28.86
C ILE A 794 26.13 8.02 -30.32
N ALA A 795 25.23 7.24 -30.91
CA ALA A 795 24.79 7.46 -32.28
C ALA A 795 23.78 8.63 -32.31
N GLU A 796 24.18 9.81 -32.79
CA GLU A 796 23.33 11.01 -32.83
C GLU A 796 22.12 10.88 -33.80
N ASN A 797 22.14 9.91 -34.74
CA ASN A 797 21.25 9.93 -35.90
C ASN A 797 20.36 8.68 -36.13
N GLN A 798 20.47 7.62 -35.33
CA GLN A 798 19.84 6.31 -35.61
C GLN A 798 18.97 5.70 -34.50
N THR A 799 18.87 6.32 -33.32
CA THR A 799 18.12 5.79 -32.15
C THR A 799 16.60 6.02 -32.21
N TYR A 800 16.05 6.31 -33.39
CA TYR A 800 14.67 6.76 -33.51
C TYR A 800 13.75 5.73 -34.15
N TRP A 801 12.70 5.35 -33.41
CA TRP A 801 11.50 4.73 -33.97
C TRP A 801 10.76 5.77 -34.82
N LYS A 802 11.16 5.93 -36.10
CA LYS A 802 10.62 6.94 -37.03
C LYS A 802 9.39 6.48 -37.82
N SER A 803 8.73 5.41 -37.40
CA SER A 803 7.62 4.82 -38.16
C SER A 803 6.31 5.50 -37.82
N THR A 804 5.69 6.18 -38.79
CA THR A 804 4.32 6.70 -38.71
C THR A 804 3.26 5.59 -38.84
N SER A 805 3.66 4.40 -39.32
CA SER A 805 2.79 3.22 -39.46
C SER A 805 3.13 2.13 -38.43
N THR A 806 2.10 1.40 -37.97
CA THR A 806 2.25 0.20 -37.13
C THR A 806 3.17 -0.82 -37.80
N GLN A 807 4.24 -1.22 -37.11
CA GLN A 807 5.19 -2.22 -37.60
C GLN A 807 4.77 -3.63 -37.23
N VAL A 808 5.24 -4.60 -38.02
CA VAL A 808 5.03 -6.03 -37.78
C VAL A 808 6.36 -6.66 -37.37
N ILE A 809 6.39 -7.22 -36.16
CA ILE A 809 7.51 -7.99 -35.62
C ILE A 809 7.14 -9.48 -35.76
N GLY A 810 7.98 -10.23 -36.44
CA GLY A 810 7.79 -11.66 -36.64
C GLY A 810 8.27 -12.43 -35.40
N HIS A 811 7.35 -13.17 -34.78
CA HIS A 811 7.66 -14.06 -33.68
C HIS A 811 8.30 -15.38 -34.19
N ARG A 812 8.96 -16.12 -33.30
CA ARG A 812 9.93 -17.22 -33.50
C ARG A 812 9.47 -18.51 -34.21
N GLY A 813 8.66 -18.40 -35.25
CA GLY A 813 8.46 -19.46 -36.23
C GLY A 813 7.04 -19.90 -36.53
N LEU A 814 6.07 -19.05 -36.18
CA LEU A 814 4.65 -19.34 -36.07
C LEU A 814 4.36 -20.18 -34.81
N GLY A 815 3.86 -19.54 -33.75
CA GLY A 815 3.13 -20.13 -32.60
C GLY A 815 1.84 -20.90 -32.99
N LYS A 816 1.87 -21.49 -34.18
CA LYS A 816 0.97 -22.48 -34.75
C LYS A 816 1.44 -23.90 -34.45
N ASN A 817 2.50 -24.12 -33.67
CA ASN A 817 2.95 -25.44 -33.22
C ASN A 817 1.87 -26.09 -32.35
N MET A 818 0.84 -26.59 -33.02
CA MET A 818 -0.34 -27.20 -32.45
C MET A 818 -0.26 -28.70 -32.74
N ALA A 819 -0.78 -29.51 -31.82
CA ALA A 819 -0.93 -30.94 -32.06
C ALA A 819 -1.76 -31.27 -33.33
N SER A 820 -2.59 -30.33 -33.80
CA SER A 820 -3.37 -30.50 -35.03
C SER A 820 -2.53 -30.30 -36.30
N MET A 821 -2.36 -31.36 -37.09
CA MET A 821 -1.64 -31.40 -38.37
C MET A 821 -2.42 -30.76 -39.54
N LYS A 822 -2.99 -29.56 -39.36
CA LYS A 822 -3.78 -28.90 -40.42
C LYS A 822 -2.92 -28.27 -41.52
N SER A 823 -1.65 -27.99 -41.23
CA SER A 823 -0.68 -27.44 -42.18
C SER A 823 0.75 -27.80 -41.78
N LEU A 824 1.67 -27.69 -42.73
CA LEU A 824 3.11 -27.85 -42.53
C LEU A 824 3.62 -26.77 -41.56
N GLN A 825 4.24 -27.18 -40.46
CA GLN A 825 4.68 -26.30 -39.37
C GLN A 825 6.21 -26.32 -39.27
N LEU A 826 6.82 -25.13 -39.24
CA LEU A 826 8.24 -24.95 -39.01
C LEU A 826 8.51 -25.05 -37.51
N GLY A 827 9.58 -25.73 -37.13
CA GLY A 827 10.01 -25.76 -35.75
C GLY A 827 10.33 -24.35 -35.22
N GLU A 828 9.92 -24.09 -33.99
CA GLU A 828 10.23 -22.86 -33.26
C GLU A 828 11.75 -22.75 -33.01
N ASN A 829 12.26 -21.53 -32.92
CA ASN A 829 13.68 -21.24 -32.64
C ASN A 829 14.66 -21.74 -33.71
N THR A 830 14.18 -22.01 -34.92
CA THR A 830 15.05 -22.42 -36.03
C THR A 830 15.40 -21.24 -36.91
N LEU A 831 16.62 -21.24 -37.47
CA LEU A 831 17.04 -20.24 -38.47
C LEU A 831 16.05 -20.11 -39.63
N GLN A 832 15.50 -21.23 -40.08
CA GLN A 832 14.50 -21.29 -41.15
C GLN A 832 13.22 -20.53 -40.78
N SER A 833 12.80 -20.62 -39.52
CA SER A 833 11.60 -19.96 -39.03
C SER A 833 11.74 -18.43 -39.04
N PHE A 834 12.92 -17.93 -38.65
CA PHE A 834 13.28 -16.52 -38.69
C PHE A 834 13.40 -15.98 -40.12
N ILE A 835 14.04 -16.75 -41.02
CA ILE A 835 14.14 -16.42 -42.45
C ILE A 835 12.73 -16.36 -43.07
N ALA A 836 11.84 -17.30 -42.71
CA ALA A 836 10.47 -17.30 -43.20
C ALA A 836 9.71 -16.06 -42.75
N ALA A 837 9.77 -15.69 -41.47
CA ALA A 837 9.14 -14.48 -40.95
C ALA A 837 9.62 -13.21 -41.68
N ALA A 838 10.94 -13.09 -41.91
CA ALA A 838 11.52 -11.98 -42.67
C ALA A 838 11.05 -11.95 -44.13
N ASN A 839 11.04 -13.09 -44.82
CA ASN A 839 10.56 -13.19 -46.21
C ASN A 839 9.07 -12.83 -46.36
N LEU A 840 8.26 -13.06 -45.32
CA LEU A 840 6.85 -12.67 -45.27
C LEU A 840 6.65 -11.17 -45.00
N GLY A 841 7.73 -10.44 -44.65
CA GLY A 841 7.75 -8.99 -44.51
C GLY A 841 7.76 -8.47 -43.09
N ALA A 842 8.21 -9.27 -42.12
CA ALA A 842 8.49 -8.76 -40.77
C ALA A 842 9.65 -7.74 -40.82
N SER A 843 9.51 -6.63 -40.09
CA SER A 843 10.57 -5.60 -40.01
C SER A 843 11.69 -6.01 -39.04
N TYR A 844 11.29 -6.71 -37.97
CA TYR A 844 12.16 -7.31 -36.98
C TYR A 844 11.80 -8.77 -36.79
N VAL A 845 12.78 -9.57 -36.40
CA VAL A 845 12.58 -10.93 -35.91
C VAL A 845 12.93 -10.97 -34.43
N GLU A 846 12.04 -11.55 -33.64
CA GLU A 846 12.20 -11.73 -32.20
C GLU A 846 12.70 -13.12 -31.85
N PHE A 847 13.67 -13.17 -30.92
CA PHE A 847 14.22 -14.41 -30.39
C PHE A 847 14.81 -14.23 -28.99
N ASP A 848 14.76 -15.29 -28.21
CA ASP A 848 15.23 -15.34 -26.82
C ASP A 848 16.70 -15.72 -26.75
N VAL A 849 17.46 -14.96 -25.97
CA VAL A 849 18.86 -15.24 -25.67
C VAL A 849 19.00 -15.69 -24.23
N GLN A 850 19.63 -16.84 -24.04
CA GLN A 850 20.07 -17.38 -22.75
C GLN A 850 21.56 -17.69 -22.78
N LEU A 851 22.17 -17.92 -21.62
CA LEU A 851 23.57 -18.33 -21.51
C LEU A 851 23.69 -19.79 -21.06
N THR A 852 24.59 -20.53 -21.71
CA THR A 852 25.05 -21.84 -21.26
C THR A 852 25.97 -21.74 -20.05
N LYS A 853 26.30 -22.88 -19.43
CA LYS A 853 27.21 -22.99 -18.28
C LYS A 853 28.59 -22.36 -18.54
N ASP A 854 29.08 -22.47 -19.76
CA ASP A 854 30.34 -21.91 -20.27
C ASP A 854 30.20 -20.47 -20.78
N HIS A 855 29.06 -19.80 -20.52
CA HIS A 855 28.77 -18.40 -20.85
C HIS A 855 28.76 -18.13 -22.35
N VAL A 856 28.15 -19.03 -23.13
CA VAL A 856 27.92 -18.82 -24.56
C VAL A 856 26.46 -18.42 -24.78
N PRO A 857 26.19 -17.29 -25.47
CA PRO A 857 24.83 -16.91 -25.82
C PRO A 857 24.20 -17.85 -26.86
N VAL A 858 23.14 -18.53 -26.46
CA VAL A 858 22.36 -19.47 -27.27
C VAL A 858 20.94 -18.98 -27.48
N ILE A 859 20.33 -19.38 -28.59
CA ILE A 859 18.95 -19.04 -28.91
C ILE A 859 18.05 -20.16 -28.42
N TYR A 860 17.35 -19.91 -27.32
CA TYR A 860 16.43 -20.89 -26.75
C TYR A 860 15.41 -20.24 -25.85
N HIS A 861 14.19 -20.73 -25.95
CA HIS A 861 13.00 -20.00 -25.55
C HIS A 861 12.38 -20.55 -24.27
N ASP A 862 12.61 -21.82 -23.94
CA ASP A 862 12.18 -22.41 -22.68
C ASP A 862 13.31 -22.33 -21.66
N PHE A 863 12.99 -22.28 -20.38
CA PHE A 863 14.05 -22.34 -19.36
C PHE A 863 14.67 -23.75 -19.27
N LEU A 864 13.90 -24.79 -19.61
CA LEU A 864 14.27 -26.21 -19.52
C LEU A 864 14.42 -26.86 -20.91
N VAL A 865 15.56 -27.53 -21.13
CA VAL A 865 15.88 -28.26 -22.37
C VAL A 865 15.39 -29.71 -22.27
N SER A 866 14.10 -29.91 -22.55
CA SER A 866 13.44 -31.22 -22.44
C SER A 866 13.73 -32.18 -23.60
N GLU A 867 14.38 -31.72 -24.67
CA GLU A 867 14.74 -32.52 -25.86
C GLU A 867 15.75 -33.65 -25.55
N THR A 868 16.41 -33.58 -24.39
CA THR A 868 17.26 -34.65 -23.85
C THR A 868 16.47 -35.80 -23.20
N GLY A 869 15.17 -35.61 -22.98
CA GLY A 869 14.32 -36.48 -22.15
C GLY A 869 14.47 -36.24 -20.64
N ILE A 870 15.18 -35.18 -20.24
CA ILE A 870 15.35 -34.73 -18.85
C ILE A 870 15.10 -33.22 -18.83
N ASP A 871 14.52 -32.71 -17.76
CA ASP A 871 14.31 -31.28 -17.56
C ASP A 871 15.61 -30.63 -17.01
N ALA A 872 16.44 -30.11 -17.92
CA ALA A 872 17.72 -29.48 -17.57
C ALA A 872 17.73 -27.97 -17.91
N PRO A 873 18.01 -27.07 -16.96
CA PRO A 873 18.08 -25.64 -17.26
C PRO A 873 19.23 -25.30 -18.22
N VAL A 874 19.02 -24.34 -19.14
CA VAL A 874 20.04 -23.96 -20.15
C VAL A 874 21.38 -23.59 -19.51
N HIS A 875 21.36 -22.84 -18.40
CA HIS A 875 22.56 -22.39 -17.70
C HIS A 875 23.33 -23.50 -16.96
N THR A 876 22.81 -24.74 -16.94
CA THR A 876 23.49 -25.92 -16.37
C THR A 876 24.20 -26.76 -17.42
N LEU A 877 23.85 -26.60 -18.70
CA LEU A 877 24.44 -27.33 -19.83
C LEU A 877 25.61 -26.56 -20.43
N THR A 878 26.68 -27.24 -20.82
CA THR A 878 27.72 -26.62 -21.66
C THR A 878 27.20 -26.42 -23.09
N LEU A 879 27.84 -25.55 -23.89
CA LEU A 879 27.49 -25.39 -25.29
C LEU A 879 27.51 -26.72 -26.05
N GLU A 880 28.53 -27.55 -25.84
CA GLU A 880 28.63 -28.87 -26.50
C GLU A 880 27.44 -29.77 -26.13
N GLN A 881 27.03 -29.79 -24.86
CA GLN A 881 25.88 -30.57 -24.41
C GLN A 881 24.58 -30.03 -25.00
N PHE A 882 24.42 -28.71 -25.02
CA PHE A 882 23.26 -28.03 -25.58
C PHE A 882 23.13 -28.31 -27.09
N MET A 883 24.22 -28.16 -27.86
CA MET A 883 24.21 -28.45 -29.30
C MET A 883 23.96 -29.93 -29.57
N HIS A 884 24.56 -30.84 -28.79
CA HIS A 884 24.33 -32.29 -28.93
C HIS A 884 22.88 -32.70 -28.62
N ALA A 885 22.17 -31.98 -27.73
CA ALA A 885 20.75 -32.22 -27.50
C ALA A 885 19.92 -32.09 -28.79
N SER A 886 20.35 -31.22 -29.73
CA SER A 886 19.75 -31.11 -31.06
C SER A 886 20.17 -32.24 -32.01
N GLU A 887 21.39 -32.79 -31.88
CA GLU A 887 21.92 -33.86 -32.75
C GLU A 887 21.25 -35.22 -32.52
N GLY A 888 20.82 -35.51 -31.28
CA GLY A 888 20.09 -36.74 -30.93
C GLY A 888 18.79 -36.93 -31.73
N GLN A 889 18.33 -35.89 -32.42
CA GLN A 889 17.15 -35.87 -33.29
C GLN A 889 17.48 -36.06 -34.77
N THR A 890 18.75 -36.04 -35.19
CA THR A 890 19.16 -36.19 -36.61
C THR A 890 19.36 -37.68 -37.00
N PRO A 891 18.95 -38.13 -38.20
CA PRO A 891 19.22 -39.50 -38.64
C PRO A 891 20.72 -39.68 -38.90
N ARG A 892 21.38 -40.62 -38.21
CA ARG A 892 22.73 -41.05 -38.59
C ARG A 892 22.67 -41.62 -40.02
N PRO A 893 23.61 -41.29 -40.92
CA PRO A 893 23.71 -41.98 -42.20
C PRO A 893 23.89 -43.47 -41.92
N SER A 894 23.06 -44.30 -42.56
CA SER A 894 23.15 -45.76 -42.48
C SER A 894 24.60 -46.19 -42.74
N ARG A 895 25.13 -47.07 -41.89
CA ARG A 895 26.47 -47.67 -42.01
C ARG A 895 26.81 -47.91 -43.50
N PRO A 896 28.03 -47.58 -43.97
CA PRO A 896 28.42 -47.96 -45.31
C PRO A 896 28.30 -49.48 -45.44
N SER A 897 27.72 -49.94 -46.54
CA SER A 897 27.61 -51.36 -46.85
C SER A 897 28.96 -52.05 -46.74
N SER A 898 29.02 -53.15 -45.98
CA SER A 898 30.21 -53.99 -45.81
C SER A 898 30.92 -54.26 -47.16
N PRO A 899 32.26 -54.32 -47.19
CA PRO A 899 32.99 -54.49 -48.44
C PRO A 899 32.57 -55.80 -49.14
N LYS A 900 32.29 -55.70 -50.44
CA LYS A 900 31.96 -56.85 -51.29
C LYS A 900 33.11 -57.86 -51.25
N ARG A 901 32.83 -59.06 -50.74
CA ARG A 901 33.68 -60.24 -50.96
C ARG A 901 33.60 -60.60 -52.45
N SER A 902 34.75 -60.58 -53.11
CA SER A 902 34.96 -61.16 -54.42
C SER A 902 34.93 -62.69 -54.34
N HIS A 903 34.06 -63.34 -55.10
CA HIS A 903 34.41 -64.42 -56.05
C HIS A 903 33.14 -65.09 -56.64
N LEU A 904 33.08 -65.05 -57.98
CA LEU A 904 32.68 -66.10 -58.94
C LEU A 904 31.36 -66.87 -58.69
N ASP A 905 30.32 -66.62 -59.49
CA ASP A 905 30.07 -67.19 -60.83
C ASP A 905 28.75 -66.62 -61.38
N GLY A 906 28.58 -66.69 -62.70
CA GLY A 906 27.74 -65.80 -63.50
C GLY A 906 26.22 -66.00 -63.43
N VAL A 907 25.48 -64.95 -63.80
CA VAL A 907 24.64 -64.85 -65.02
C VAL A 907 23.74 -63.59 -64.94
N ALA A 908 23.79 -62.81 -66.04
CA ALA A 908 22.83 -61.82 -66.56
C ALA A 908 22.47 -60.55 -65.76
N GLU A 909 22.92 -59.41 -66.32
CA GLU A 909 22.35 -58.07 -66.12
C GLU A 909 20.91 -57.98 -66.64
N GLN A 910 20.00 -57.42 -65.85
CA GLN A 910 18.93 -56.55 -66.34
C GLN A 910 18.67 -55.40 -65.37
N SER A 911 18.69 -54.18 -65.92
CA SER A 911 18.48 -52.91 -65.25
C SER A 911 17.13 -52.83 -64.53
N ARG A 912 17.13 -52.59 -63.21
CA ARG A 912 15.98 -51.97 -62.53
C ARG A 912 16.23 -50.47 -62.40
N LYS A 913 15.53 -49.70 -63.24
CA LYS A 913 15.36 -48.25 -63.10
C LYS A 913 14.93 -47.92 -61.68
N GLN A 914 15.71 -47.09 -61.00
CA GLN A 914 15.34 -46.51 -59.72
C GLN A 914 14.29 -45.41 -60.00
N ARG A 915 13.02 -45.70 -59.69
CA ARG A 915 11.92 -44.74 -59.79
C ARG A 915 11.64 -44.17 -58.39
N SER A 916 11.62 -42.84 -58.35
CA SER A 916 11.09 -41.90 -57.34
C SER A 916 10.57 -42.42 -56.00
N TYR A 917 11.11 -41.80 -54.93
CA TYR A 917 10.50 -41.53 -53.62
C TYR A 917 9.04 -42.01 -53.45
N SER A 918 8.86 -43.02 -52.60
CA SER A 918 7.58 -43.27 -51.94
C SER A 918 7.73 -42.96 -50.45
N LEU A 919 6.85 -42.08 -50.00
CA LEU A 919 6.36 -41.99 -48.63
C LEU A 919 5.85 -43.37 -48.22
N GLY A 920 6.35 -43.91 -47.12
CA GLY A 920 5.97 -45.22 -46.61
C GLY A 920 6.83 -45.54 -45.39
N GLY A 921 6.21 -45.50 -44.21
CA GLY A 921 6.86 -45.74 -42.94
C GLY A 921 7.58 -47.08 -42.90
N ALA A 922 8.91 -47.04 -42.84
CA ALA A 922 9.65 -48.07 -42.14
C ALA A 922 9.73 -47.62 -40.68
N GLN A 923 9.23 -48.45 -39.77
CA GLN A 923 9.42 -48.30 -38.33
C GLN A 923 10.92 -48.10 -38.05
N ASP A 924 11.28 -46.85 -37.77
CA ASP A 924 12.59 -46.51 -37.24
C ASP A 924 12.55 -46.96 -35.78
N GLU A 925 13.17 -48.10 -35.43
CA GLU A 925 13.14 -48.74 -34.10
C GLU A 925 13.60 -47.83 -32.94
N ARG A 926 14.00 -46.57 -33.21
CA ARG A 926 14.41 -45.56 -32.21
C ARG A 926 13.44 -44.38 -32.02
N ALA A 927 12.46 -44.19 -32.90
CA ALA A 927 11.39 -43.21 -32.68
C ALA A 927 10.54 -43.46 -31.40
N PRO A 928 10.26 -44.72 -30.98
CA PRO A 928 9.58 -44.96 -29.71
C PRO A 928 10.45 -44.61 -28.49
N ASP A 929 11.78 -44.70 -28.56
CA ASP A 929 12.68 -44.48 -27.42
C ASP A 929 12.72 -43.00 -26.98
N MET A 930 12.77 -42.06 -27.92
CA MET A 930 12.71 -40.63 -27.61
C MET A 930 11.32 -40.20 -27.13
N SER A 931 10.26 -40.70 -27.77
CA SER A 931 8.88 -40.40 -27.35
C SER A 931 8.58 -40.94 -25.94
N GLU A 932 9.09 -42.12 -25.60
CA GLU A 932 9.03 -42.66 -24.22
C GLU A 932 9.80 -41.79 -23.23
N ARG A 933 11.02 -41.37 -23.56
CA ARG A 933 11.81 -40.47 -22.69
C ARG A 933 11.12 -39.12 -22.47
N MET A 934 10.53 -38.55 -23.51
CA MET A 934 9.83 -37.27 -23.43
C MET A 934 8.54 -37.33 -22.60
N LYS A 935 7.86 -38.48 -22.48
CA LYS A 935 6.66 -38.61 -21.62
C LYS A 935 6.91 -38.26 -20.15
N HIS A 936 8.16 -38.34 -19.70
CA HIS A 936 8.55 -38.07 -18.33
C HIS A 936 8.94 -36.62 -18.08
N THR A 937 9.13 -35.81 -19.12
CA THR A 937 9.45 -34.38 -19.00
C THR A 937 8.23 -33.57 -18.62
N ARG A 938 8.46 -32.43 -17.97
CA ARG A 938 7.39 -31.54 -17.49
C ARG A 938 6.54 -31.01 -18.63
N ASP A 939 7.17 -30.43 -19.66
CA ASP A 939 6.48 -29.87 -20.83
C ASP A 939 5.50 -30.87 -21.45
N PHE A 940 5.93 -32.13 -21.59
CA PHE A 940 5.09 -33.16 -22.20
C PHE A 940 3.93 -33.57 -21.28
N LYS A 941 4.14 -33.64 -19.96
CA LYS A 941 3.07 -33.92 -18.99
C LYS A 941 2.02 -32.82 -18.95
N GLU A 942 2.44 -31.57 -19.13
CA GLU A 942 1.57 -30.40 -19.09
C GLU A 942 0.83 -30.17 -20.41
N LYS A 943 1.55 -30.13 -21.53
CA LYS A 943 1.01 -29.76 -22.86
C LYS A 943 0.57 -30.98 -23.69
N GLY A 944 1.05 -32.18 -23.35
CA GLY A 944 0.82 -33.41 -24.14
C GLY A 944 1.66 -33.51 -25.42
N PHE A 945 2.45 -32.49 -25.74
CA PHE A 945 3.39 -32.45 -26.86
C PHE A 945 4.52 -31.45 -26.55
N LYS A 946 5.64 -31.53 -27.29
CA LYS A 946 6.73 -30.55 -27.24
C LYS A 946 6.95 -29.99 -28.65
N GLY A 947 7.00 -28.66 -28.77
CA GLY A 947 7.41 -27.99 -30.00
C GLY A 947 8.81 -28.46 -30.39
N ASN A 948 9.09 -28.59 -31.68
CA ASN A 948 10.35 -29.19 -32.16
C ASN A 948 10.54 -30.68 -31.86
N SER A 949 9.51 -31.47 -31.52
CA SER A 949 9.61 -32.94 -31.51
C SER A 949 9.69 -33.54 -32.92
N ARG A 950 10.50 -34.59 -33.09
CA ARG A 950 10.71 -35.25 -34.38
C ARG A 950 9.43 -35.95 -34.84
N GLY A 951 9.10 -35.77 -36.11
CA GLY A 951 7.91 -36.35 -36.75
C GLY A 951 6.73 -35.40 -36.84
N ASN A 952 6.67 -34.36 -36.00
CA ASN A 952 5.54 -33.42 -35.96
C ASN A 952 5.82 -32.05 -36.62
N PHE A 953 7.08 -31.62 -36.66
CA PHE A 953 7.49 -30.29 -37.16
C PHE A 953 8.74 -30.37 -38.07
N ILE A 954 8.96 -29.38 -38.94
CA ILE A 954 10.25 -29.25 -39.65
C ILE A 954 11.30 -28.78 -38.64
N GLN A 955 12.22 -29.67 -38.28
CA GLN A 955 13.26 -29.38 -37.31
C GLN A 955 14.53 -28.79 -37.95
N ALA A 956 15.27 -28.02 -37.15
CA ALA A 956 16.63 -27.59 -37.43
C ALA A 956 17.47 -27.68 -36.15
N PRO A 957 18.81 -27.76 -36.24
CA PRO A 957 19.67 -27.77 -35.06
C PRO A 957 19.52 -26.46 -34.27
N PHE A 958 19.79 -26.54 -32.96
CA PHE A 958 19.90 -25.35 -32.13
C PHE A 958 21.02 -24.44 -32.64
N THR A 959 20.94 -23.15 -32.31
CA THR A 959 21.87 -22.15 -32.83
C THR A 959 22.36 -21.20 -31.73
N THR A 960 23.45 -20.51 -32.02
CA THR A 960 24.04 -19.50 -31.14
C THR A 960 23.71 -18.09 -31.63
N LEU A 961 23.80 -17.09 -30.74
CA LEU A 961 23.64 -15.69 -31.13
C LEU A 961 24.66 -15.27 -32.21
N GLU A 962 25.88 -15.80 -32.12
CA GLU A 962 26.94 -15.53 -33.10
C GLU A 962 26.58 -16.07 -34.50
N GLU A 963 26.00 -17.26 -34.58
CA GLU A 963 25.56 -17.85 -35.83
C GLU A 963 24.37 -17.09 -36.43
N MET A 964 23.43 -16.60 -35.61
CA MET A 964 22.33 -15.74 -36.05
C MET A 964 22.82 -14.48 -36.77
N PHE A 965 23.82 -13.78 -36.22
CA PHE A 965 24.40 -12.60 -36.86
C PHE A 965 25.07 -12.90 -38.19
N LYS A 966 25.68 -14.08 -38.33
CA LYS A 966 26.39 -14.51 -39.55
C LYS A 966 25.46 -14.98 -40.67
N THR A 967 24.35 -15.61 -40.32
CA THR A 967 23.47 -16.31 -41.27
C THR A 967 22.32 -15.44 -41.78
N LEU A 968 21.71 -14.62 -40.92
CA LEU A 968 20.60 -13.75 -41.32
C LEU A 968 21.11 -12.50 -42.04
N PRO A 969 20.47 -12.06 -43.14
CA PRO A 969 20.80 -10.80 -43.81
C PRO A 969 20.79 -9.58 -42.87
N SER A 970 21.72 -8.63 -43.06
CA SER A 970 21.82 -7.40 -42.26
C SER A 970 20.65 -6.44 -42.44
N SER A 971 19.85 -6.61 -43.50
CA SER A 971 18.63 -5.85 -43.76
C SER A 971 17.50 -6.16 -42.77
N ILE A 972 17.57 -7.29 -42.06
CA ILE A 972 16.55 -7.73 -41.09
C ILE A 972 16.95 -7.24 -39.70
N GLY A 973 16.05 -6.51 -39.04
CA GLY A 973 16.24 -6.04 -37.67
C GLY A 973 16.10 -7.16 -36.64
N PHE A 974 16.82 -7.06 -35.53
CA PHE A 974 16.74 -8.02 -34.41
C PHE A 974 16.04 -7.40 -33.21
N ASN A 975 15.00 -8.09 -32.71
CA ASN A 975 14.53 -7.96 -31.34
C ASN A 975 15.19 -9.07 -30.50
N ILE A 976 16.18 -8.68 -29.69
CA ILE A 976 16.89 -9.59 -28.81
C ILE A 976 16.19 -9.59 -27.46
N GLU A 977 15.40 -10.63 -27.20
CA GLU A 977 14.77 -10.83 -25.90
C GLU A 977 15.77 -11.45 -24.93
N MET A 978 16.10 -10.73 -23.86
CA MET A 978 16.99 -11.18 -22.80
C MET A 978 16.20 -12.04 -21.82
N LYS A 979 16.27 -13.36 -21.99
CA LYS A 979 15.53 -14.32 -21.16
C LYS A 979 16.35 -14.69 -19.93
N TYR A 980 15.92 -14.19 -18.77
CA TYR A 980 16.60 -14.40 -17.50
C TYR A 980 15.58 -14.81 -16.43
N PRO A 981 15.76 -15.95 -15.73
CA PRO A 981 14.77 -16.47 -14.81
C PRO A 981 14.63 -15.57 -13.57
N MET A 982 13.39 -15.29 -13.19
CA MET A 982 13.03 -14.71 -11.89
C MET A 982 12.81 -15.83 -10.86
N LEU A 983 12.85 -15.48 -9.57
CA LEU A 983 12.68 -16.46 -8.49
C LEU A 983 11.36 -17.24 -8.62
N PHE A 984 10.26 -16.55 -8.91
CA PHE A 984 8.95 -17.18 -9.03
C PHE A 984 8.90 -18.17 -10.20
N GLU A 985 9.51 -17.85 -11.35
CA GLU A 985 9.56 -18.73 -12.52
C GLU A 985 10.44 -19.96 -12.24
N SER A 986 11.56 -19.77 -11.55
CA SER A 986 12.40 -20.89 -11.11
C SER A 986 11.64 -21.83 -10.19
N GLU A 987 10.89 -21.31 -9.21
CA GLU A 987 10.06 -22.11 -8.31
C GLU A 987 8.93 -22.80 -9.07
N GLU A 988 8.26 -22.08 -9.97
CA GLU A 988 7.19 -22.63 -10.80
C GLU A 988 7.71 -23.78 -11.64
N HIS A 989 8.86 -23.64 -12.30
CA HIS A 989 9.46 -24.65 -13.17
C HIS A 989 10.31 -25.72 -12.44
N ASP A 990 10.30 -25.77 -11.10
CA ASP A 990 11.13 -26.68 -10.29
C ASP A 990 12.64 -26.61 -10.62
N MET A 991 13.12 -25.42 -10.93
CA MET A 991 14.53 -25.14 -11.22
C MET A 991 15.32 -24.79 -9.96
N ASP A 992 16.63 -24.85 -10.08
CA ASP A 992 17.53 -24.30 -9.07
C ASP A 992 17.26 -22.79 -8.83
N THR A 993 17.37 -22.36 -7.56
CA THR A 993 17.14 -20.96 -7.12
C THR A 993 18.36 -20.05 -7.32
N TYR A 994 19.31 -20.46 -8.17
CA TYR A 994 20.46 -19.68 -8.56
C TYR A 994 20.53 -19.55 -10.09
N ALA A 995 21.16 -18.48 -10.57
CA ALA A 995 21.36 -18.24 -11.99
C ALA A 995 22.74 -17.61 -12.26
N VAL A 996 23.07 -17.38 -13.53
CA VAL A 996 24.27 -16.61 -13.93
C VAL A 996 24.19 -15.21 -13.32
N GLU A 997 25.30 -14.68 -12.81
CA GLU A 997 25.31 -13.33 -12.23
C GLU A 997 24.90 -12.27 -13.28
N LEU A 998 24.00 -11.36 -12.90
CA LEU A 998 23.32 -10.41 -13.79
C LEU A 998 24.28 -9.56 -14.63
N ASN A 999 25.32 -8.99 -14.02
CA ASN A 999 26.28 -8.16 -14.76
C ASN A 999 27.02 -9.00 -15.80
N SER A 1000 27.51 -10.19 -15.41
CA SER A 1000 28.18 -11.12 -16.31
C SER A 1000 27.26 -11.61 -17.44
N PHE A 1001 25.97 -11.81 -17.17
CA PHE A 1001 25.00 -12.19 -18.18
C PHE A 1001 24.87 -11.11 -19.26
N VAL A 1002 24.60 -9.87 -18.84
CA VAL A 1002 24.43 -8.74 -19.76
C VAL A 1002 25.73 -8.41 -20.50
N ASP A 1003 26.88 -8.40 -19.82
CA ASP A 1003 28.17 -8.08 -20.44
C ASP A 1003 28.56 -9.08 -21.52
N THR A 1004 28.28 -10.38 -21.30
CA THR A 1004 28.58 -11.44 -22.28
C THR A 1004 27.76 -11.25 -23.55
N VAL A 1005 26.46 -10.97 -23.42
CA VAL A 1005 25.58 -10.73 -24.58
C VAL A 1005 25.94 -9.42 -25.28
N LEU A 1006 26.14 -8.32 -24.53
CA LEU A 1006 26.52 -7.03 -25.10
C LEU A 1006 27.84 -7.11 -25.87
N THR A 1007 28.84 -7.85 -25.37
CA THR A 1007 30.10 -8.06 -26.09
C THR A 1007 29.85 -8.67 -27.46
N LYS A 1008 29.09 -9.77 -27.54
CA LYS A 1008 28.76 -10.43 -28.81
C LYS A 1008 27.94 -9.55 -29.74
N VAL A 1009 27.01 -8.77 -29.20
CA VAL A 1009 26.19 -7.82 -29.95
C VAL A 1009 27.05 -6.72 -30.57
N TYR A 1010 27.98 -6.12 -29.82
CA TYR A 1010 28.84 -5.06 -30.36
C TYR A 1010 29.95 -5.57 -31.28
N ASP A 1011 30.39 -6.82 -31.12
CA ASP A 1011 31.34 -7.47 -32.02
C ASP A 1011 30.74 -7.70 -33.41
N LEU A 1012 29.46 -8.12 -33.48
CA LEU A 1012 28.85 -8.65 -34.70
C LEU A 1012 27.67 -7.84 -35.27
N GLY A 1013 27.08 -6.95 -34.47
CA GLY A 1013 25.84 -6.23 -34.79
C GLY A 1013 26.01 -4.95 -35.61
N THR A 1014 27.22 -4.62 -36.07
CA THR A 1014 27.48 -3.35 -36.79
C THR A 1014 26.66 -3.25 -38.09
N GLY A 1015 25.97 -2.12 -38.28
CA GLY A 1015 25.16 -1.85 -39.47
C GLY A 1015 23.79 -2.55 -39.53
N ARG A 1016 23.34 -3.16 -38.43
CA ARG A 1016 22.01 -3.79 -38.31
C ARG A 1016 21.11 -3.00 -37.34
N ASN A 1017 19.82 -2.91 -37.63
CA ASN A 1017 18.84 -2.36 -36.70
C ASN A 1017 18.59 -3.36 -35.57
N MET A 1018 18.74 -2.92 -34.32
CA MET A 1018 18.63 -3.79 -33.16
C MET A 1018 17.82 -3.13 -32.06
N LEU A 1019 17.11 -3.95 -31.29
CA LEU A 1019 16.42 -3.56 -30.07
C LEU A 1019 16.56 -4.67 -29.03
N PHE A 1020 16.64 -4.28 -27.76
CA PHE A 1020 16.60 -5.21 -26.64
C PHE A 1020 15.21 -5.22 -26.03
N SER A 1021 14.84 -6.37 -25.50
CA SER A 1021 13.57 -6.53 -24.80
C SER A 1021 13.74 -7.54 -23.65
N SER A 1022 13.01 -7.38 -22.54
CA SER A 1022 13.02 -8.36 -21.43
C SER A 1022 11.80 -8.22 -20.52
N PHE A 1023 11.30 -9.35 -20.01
CA PHE A 1023 10.33 -9.39 -18.91
C PHE A 1023 10.96 -9.06 -17.54
N ASN A 1024 12.28 -9.20 -17.41
CA ASN A 1024 12.98 -8.95 -16.16
C ASN A 1024 13.32 -7.45 -16.04
N PRO A 1025 12.77 -6.73 -15.04
CA PRO A 1025 13.02 -5.29 -14.90
C PRO A 1025 14.49 -4.98 -14.58
N ASP A 1026 15.19 -5.85 -13.84
CA ASP A 1026 16.59 -5.62 -13.51
C ASP A 1026 17.48 -5.71 -14.75
N ILE A 1027 17.21 -6.64 -15.67
CA ILE A 1027 17.89 -6.72 -16.97
C ILE A 1027 17.68 -5.43 -17.77
N CYS A 1028 16.47 -4.88 -17.80
CA CYS A 1028 16.18 -3.61 -18.48
C CYS A 1028 16.98 -2.45 -17.88
N LEU A 1029 17.12 -2.40 -16.55
CA LEU A 1029 17.96 -1.41 -15.87
C LEU A 1029 19.44 -1.58 -16.24
N LEU A 1030 19.97 -2.81 -16.18
CA LEU A 1030 21.36 -3.08 -16.55
C LEU A 1030 21.64 -2.62 -17.98
N LEU A 1031 20.78 -2.96 -18.94
CA LEU A 1031 20.94 -2.52 -20.33
C LEU A 1031 20.92 -1.00 -20.46
N SER A 1032 19.97 -0.32 -19.80
CA SER A 1032 19.83 1.15 -19.87
C SER A 1032 21.07 1.88 -19.34
N PHE A 1033 21.70 1.31 -18.31
CA PHE A 1033 22.89 1.87 -17.68
C PHE A 1033 24.22 1.37 -18.28
N LYS A 1034 24.25 0.27 -19.03
CA LYS A 1034 25.48 -0.28 -19.61
C LYS A 1034 25.74 0.14 -21.05
N GLN A 1035 24.72 0.56 -21.80
CA GLN A 1035 24.90 0.92 -23.20
C GLN A 1035 24.02 2.12 -23.64
N PRO A 1036 24.52 2.98 -24.56
CA PRO A 1036 23.78 4.17 -25.00
C PRO A 1036 23.01 4.06 -26.33
N SER A 1037 23.30 3.07 -27.16
CA SER A 1037 22.96 3.12 -28.60
C SER A 1037 21.77 2.27 -29.02
N ILE A 1038 21.43 1.22 -28.26
CA ILE A 1038 20.42 0.24 -28.64
C ILE A 1038 19.15 0.48 -27.80
N PRO A 1039 17.98 0.73 -28.41
CA PRO A 1039 16.74 0.92 -27.68
C PRO A 1039 16.31 -0.30 -26.85
N ILE A 1040 15.62 -0.06 -25.73
CA ILE A 1040 15.18 -1.10 -24.79
C ILE A 1040 13.67 -1.01 -24.60
N LEU A 1041 12.98 -2.12 -24.79
CA LEU A 1041 11.55 -2.30 -24.52
C LEU A 1041 11.37 -3.17 -23.26
N PHE A 1042 10.46 -2.78 -22.38
CA PHE A 1042 10.10 -3.57 -21.20
C PHE A 1042 8.88 -4.45 -21.50
N LEU A 1043 8.97 -5.77 -21.30
CA LEU A 1043 7.85 -6.69 -21.50
C LEU A 1043 7.09 -6.85 -20.19
N SER A 1044 5.76 -6.87 -20.29
CA SER A 1044 4.88 -7.13 -19.15
C SER A 1044 3.63 -7.85 -19.64
N ASP A 1045 3.23 -8.89 -18.90
CA ASP A 1045 1.95 -9.55 -19.07
C ASP A 1045 0.75 -8.65 -18.68
N ALA A 1046 0.99 -7.49 -18.06
CA ALA A 1046 -0.03 -6.50 -17.73
C ALA A 1046 -1.24 -7.09 -16.97
N GLY A 1047 -1.01 -8.11 -16.15
CA GLY A 1047 -2.04 -8.80 -15.35
C GLY A 1047 -2.70 -10.01 -16.01
N THR A 1048 -2.31 -10.43 -17.22
CA THR A 1048 -2.85 -11.66 -17.85
C THR A 1048 -2.36 -12.95 -17.20
N SER A 1049 -1.21 -12.90 -16.55
CA SER A 1049 -0.58 -14.02 -15.84
C SER A 1049 -0.09 -13.53 -14.47
N PRO A 1050 0.03 -14.44 -13.48
CA PRO A 1050 0.67 -14.09 -12.22
C PRO A 1050 2.14 -13.77 -12.47
N VAL A 1051 2.57 -12.58 -12.03
CA VAL A 1051 3.97 -12.18 -12.09
C VAL A 1051 4.51 -11.99 -10.67
N GLY A 1052 5.74 -12.44 -10.44
CA GLY A 1052 6.37 -12.32 -9.13
C GLY A 1052 6.80 -10.90 -8.78
N ASP A 1053 7.17 -10.06 -9.75
CA ASP A 1053 7.70 -8.71 -9.51
C ASP A 1053 6.62 -7.62 -9.60
N ILE A 1054 6.50 -6.81 -8.55
CA ILE A 1054 5.53 -5.70 -8.49
C ILE A 1054 5.66 -4.70 -9.65
N ARG A 1055 6.87 -4.48 -10.20
CA ARG A 1055 7.10 -3.56 -11.32
C ARG A 1055 6.50 -4.05 -12.64
N ALA A 1056 6.23 -5.35 -12.74
CA ALA A 1056 5.62 -6.00 -13.91
C ALA A 1056 4.13 -6.35 -13.70
N SER A 1057 3.59 -6.11 -12.49
CA SER A 1057 2.24 -6.54 -12.06
C SER A 1057 1.09 -6.07 -12.93
N SER A 1058 1.23 -4.90 -13.55
CA SER A 1058 0.17 -4.27 -14.33
C SER A 1058 0.74 -3.36 -15.41
N LEU A 1059 -0.12 -2.98 -16.37
CA LEU A 1059 0.24 -1.99 -17.38
C LEU A 1059 0.60 -0.64 -16.74
N GLN A 1060 -0.08 -0.25 -15.65
CA GLN A 1060 0.24 0.96 -14.90
C GLN A 1060 1.68 0.95 -14.37
N GLU A 1061 2.08 -0.13 -13.69
CA GLU A 1061 3.42 -0.24 -13.13
C GLU A 1061 4.48 -0.34 -14.22
N ALA A 1062 4.17 -1.03 -15.33
CA ALA A 1062 5.06 -1.10 -16.49
C ALA A 1062 5.30 0.29 -17.13
N ILE A 1063 4.25 1.10 -17.30
CA ILE A 1063 4.36 2.50 -17.80
C ILE A 1063 5.20 3.33 -16.83
N ARG A 1064 4.94 3.23 -15.52
CA ARG A 1064 5.69 3.96 -14.48
C ARG A 1064 7.16 3.59 -14.51
N PHE A 1065 7.47 2.29 -14.59
CA PHE A 1065 8.83 1.77 -14.66
C PHE A 1065 9.56 2.25 -15.91
N ALA A 1066 8.99 2.04 -17.10
CA ALA A 1066 9.59 2.43 -18.37
C ALA A 1066 9.81 3.94 -18.47
N SER A 1067 8.83 4.75 -18.06
CA SER A 1067 8.96 6.21 -18.06
C SER A 1067 10.02 6.70 -17.08
N ARG A 1068 10.11 6.12 -15.88
CA ARG A 1068 11.07 6.53 -14.84
C ARG A 1068 12.52 6.30 -15.28
N TRP A 1069 12.77 5.18 -15.96
CA TRP A 1069 14.10 4.76 -16.39
C TRP A 1069 14.44 5.12 -17.83
N ASN A 1070 13.60 5.95 -18.46
CA ASN A 1070 13.79 6.45 -19.82
C ASN A 1070 14.00 5.31 -20.85
N LEU A 1071 13.24 4.23 -20.71
CA LEU A 1071 13.17 3.16 -21.71
C LEU A 1071 12.40 3.64 -22.95
N LEU A 1072 12.58 2.96 -24.09
CA LEU A 1072 11.89 3.33 -25.33
C LEU A 1072 10.37 3.15 -25.21
N GLY A 1073 9.94 2.05 -24.59
CA GLY A 1073 8.54 1.67 -24.58
C GLY A 1073 8.23 0.41 -23.77
N VAL A 1074 6.96 0.04 -23.81
CA VAL A 1074 6.40 -1.15 -23.14
C VAL A 1074 5.82 -2.09 -24.20
N VAL A 1075 6.11 -3.38 -24.04
CA VAL A 1075 5.52 -4.50 -24.77
C VAL A 1075 4.54 -5.18 -23.83
N SER A 1076 3.25 -5.08 -24.12
CA SER A 1076 2.18 -5.58 -23.25
C SER A 1076 1.45 -6.77 -23.89
N ALA A 1077 0.93 -7.69 -23.08
CA ALA A 1077 -0.01 -8.68 -23.58
C ALA A 1077 -1.18 -7.99 -24.33
N ALA A 1078 -1.63 -8.57 -25.44
CA ALA A 1078 -2.62 -7.94 -26.30
C ALA A 1078 -4.01 -7.87 -25.67
N GLU A 1079 -4.34 -8.75 -24.72
CA GLU A 1079 -5.67 -8.84 -24.08
C GLU A 1079 -6.15 -7.51 -23.47
N PRO A 1080 -5.44 -6.86 -22.53
CA PRO A 1080 -5.89 -5.57 -21.97
C PRO A 1080 -6.03 -4.47 -23.03
N LEU A 1081 -5.18 -4.46 -24.05
CA LEU A 1081 -5.22 -3.47 -25.14
C LEU A 1081 -6.33 -3.74 -26.16
N VAL A 1082 -6.76 -4.98 -26.33
CA VAL A 1082 -7.89 -5.35 -27.20
C VAL A 1082 -9.21 -5.12 -26.48
N THR A 1083 -9.28 -5.46 -25.19
CA THR A 1083 -10.47 -5.23 -24.34
C THR A 1083 -10.70 -3.74 -24.12
N CYS A 1084 -9.63 -2.98 -23.84
CA CYS A 1084 -9.68 -1.53 -23.65
C CYS A 1084 -8.68 -0.80 -24.60
N PRO A 1085 -9.02 -0.58 -25.88
CA PRO A 1085 -8.12 0.05 -26.86
C PRO A 1085 -7.62 1.45 -26.48
N ARG A 1086 -8.38 2.22 -25.68
CA ARG A 1086 -7.98 3.54 -25.18
C ARG A 1086 -6.67 3.50 -24.35
N LEU A 1087 -6.35 2.35 -23.73
CA LEU A 1087 -5.09 2.18 -22.99
C LEU A 1087 -3.85 2.36 -23.88
N ILE A 1088 -3.95 2.11 -25.18
CA ILE A 1088 -2.86 2.38 -26.14
C ILE A 1088 -2.51 3.86 -26.13
N ARG A 1089 -3.52 4.75 -26.15
CA ARG A 1089 -3.29 6.20 -26.07
C ARG A 1089 -2.62 6.61 -24.76
N VAL A 1090 -2.98 5.96 -23.65
CA VAL A 1090 -2.40 6.23 -22.32
C VAL A 1090 -0.90 5.93 -22.30
N VAL A 1091 -0.47 4.82 -22.89
CA VAL A 1091 0.96 4.50 -23.04
C VAL A 1091 1.65 5.56 -23.91
N LYS A 1092 1.05 5.93 -25.04
CA LYS A 1092 1.63 6.90 -25.98
C LYS A 1092 1.72 8.31 -25.42
N GLU A 1093 0.71 8.76 -24.68
CA GLU A 1093 0.70 10.05 -23.99
C GLU A 1093 1.75 10.12 -22.85
N SER A 1094 2.22 8.96 -22.35
CA SER A 1094 3.40 8.90 -21.47
C SER A 1094 4.73 9.08 -22.22
N GLY A 1095 4.68 9.30 -23.54
CA GLY A 1095 5.84 9.41 -24.43
C GLY A 1095 6.61 8.09 -24.55
N LEU A 1096 5.90 6.97 -24.58
CA LEU A 1096 6.45 5.62 -24.70
C LEU A 1096 5.94 4.96 -25.99
N VAL A 1097 6.78 4.13 -26.60
CA VAL A 1097 6.36 3.22 -27.67
C VAL A 1097 5.46 2.14 -27.07
N CYS A 1098 4.32 1.88 -27.71
CA CYS A 1098 3.39 0.83 -27.31
C CYS A 1098 3.43 -0.33 -28.30
N VAL A 1099 3.81 -1.51 -27.81
CA VAL A 1099 3.86 -2.75 -28.57
C VAL A 1099 2.98 -3.80 -27.90
N SER A 1100 2.32 -4.66 -28.67
CA SER A 1100 1.58 -5.79 -28.13
C SER A 1100 2.11 -7.14 -28.60
N TYR A 1101 1.93 -8.19 -27.78
CA TYR A 1101 2.19 -9.59 -28.14
C TYR A 1101 1.05 -10.51 -27.69
N GLY A 1102 1.08 -11.76 -28.16
CA GLY A 1102 0.14 -12.80 -27.77
C GLY A 1102 -0.78 -13.25 -28.90
N THR A 1103 -1.60 -14.26 -28.62
CA THR A 1103 -2.37 -14.99 -29.65
C THR A 1103 -3.42 -14.12 -30.33
N LEU A 1104 -3.98 -13.11 -29.65
CA LEU A 1104 -4.95 -12.18 -30.22
C LEU A 1104 -4.38 -11.37 -31.40
N ASN A 1105 -3.06 -11.16 -31.44
CA ASN A 1105 -2.39 -10.49 -32.55
C ASN A 1105 -2.33 -11.33 -33.83
N ASN A 1106 -2.69 -12.62 -33.77
CA ASN A 1106 -2.85 -13.45 -34.97
C ASN A 1106 -4.19 -13.23 -35.68
N ASN A 1107 -5.11 -12.46 -35.10
CA ASN A 1107 -6.37 -12.08 -35.71
C ASN A 1107 -6.28 -10.67 -36.35
N PRO A 1108 -6.43 -10.54 -37.68
CA PRO A 1108 -6.36 -9.24 -38.37
C PRO A 1108 -7.33 -8.18 -37.81
N THR A 1109 -8.53 -8.58 -37.40
CA THR A 1109 -9.54 -7.65 -36.87
C THR A 1109 -9.13 -7.03 -35.53
N MET A 1110 -8.51 -7.82 -34.65
CA MET A 1110 -8.02 -7.34 -33.35
C MET A 1110 -6.81 -6.43 -33.51
N VAL A 1111 -5.91 -6.73 -34.46
CA VAL A 1111 -4.79 -5.86 -34.80
C VAL A 1111 -5.30 -4.54 -35.41
N ALA A 1112 -6.31 -4.58 -36.29
CA ALA A 1112 -6.90 -3.37 -36.86
C ALA A 1112 -7.50 -2.44 -35.78
N ARG A 1113 -8.14 -3.01 -34.74
CA ARG A 1113 -8.62 -2.25 -33.57
C ARG A 1113 -7.48 -1.53 -32.84
N GLN A 1114 -6.39 -2.24 -32.56
CA GLN A 1114 -5.21 -1.65 -31.90
C GLN A 1114 -4.53 -0.58 -32.79
N ALA A 1115 -4.43 -0.82 -34.10
CA ALA A 1115 -3.86 0.11 -35.06
C ALA A 1115 -4.69 1.40 -35.21
N LYS A 1116 -6.03 1.33 -35.08
CA LYS A 1116 -6.90 2.51 -35.07
C LYS A 1116 -6.57 3.47 -33.92
N GLU A 1117 -6.20 2.93 -32.76
CA GLU A 1117 -5.77 3.71 -31.58
C GLU A 1117 -4.28 4.10 -31.61
N GLY A 1118 -3.57 3.70 -32.66
CA GLY A 1118 -2.21 4.14 -32.94
C GLY A 1118 -1.11 3.26 -32.35
N ILE A 1119 -1.32 1.97 -32.13
CA ILE A 1119 -0.26 1.06 -31.67
C ILE A 1119 0.98 1.11 -32.60
N ASP A 1120 2.19 1.13 -32.03
CA ASP A 1120 3.42 1.37 -32.79
C ASP A 1120 3.98 0.09 -33.43
N ALA A 1121 3.84 -1.06 -32.76
CA ALA A 1121 4.17 -2.37 -33.33
C ALA A 1121 3.30 -3.49 -32.77
N VAL A 1122 3.18 -4.58 -33.52
CA VAL A 1122 2.57 -5.84 -33.07
C VAL A 1122 3.51 -7.01 -33.31
N ILE A 1123 3.70 -7.84 -32.29
CA ILE A 1123 4.42 -9.11 -32.37
C ILE A 1123 3.40 -10.18 -32.78
N VAL A 1124 3.66 -10.85 -33.91
CA VAL A 1124 2.71 -11.76 -34.57
C VAL A 1124 3.37 -13.04 -35.03
N ASP A 1125 2.61 -14.13 -35.02
CA ASP A 1125 2.99 -15.38 -35.68
C ASP A 1125 2.59 -15.35 -37.16
N SER A 1126 1.38 -14.86 -37.46
CA SER A 1126 0.81 -14.86 -38.82
C SER A 1126 1.19 -13.61 -39.62
N VAL A 1127 2.49 -13.38 -39.81
CA VAL A 1127 3.08 -12.16 -40.44
C VAL A 1127 2.37 -11.74 -41.74
N LEU A 1128 2.17 -12.67 -42.67
CA LEU A 1128 1.58 -12.35 -43.99
C LEU A 1128 0.13 -11.87 -43.90
N ALA A 1129 -0.67 -12.49 -43.04
CA ALA A 1129 -2.09 -12.15 -42.89
C ALA A 1129 -2.25 -10.74 -42.31
N ILE A 1130 -1.50 -10.45 -41.25
CA ILE A 1130 -1.55 -9.15 -40.57
C ILE A 1130 -0.97 -8.04 -41.44
N ARG A 1131 0.15 -8.29 -42.14
CA ARG A 1131 0.74 -7.30 -43.06
C ARG A 1131 -0.23 -6.91 -44.18
N LYS A 1132 -0.93 -7.87 -44.78
CA LYS A 1132 -1.92 -7.59 -45.83
C LYS A 1132 -3.04 -6.68 -45.32
N GLU A 1133 -3.55 -6.96 -44.13
CA GLU A 1133 -4.60 -6.16 -43.50
C GLU A 1133 -4.14 -4.72 -43.22
N LEU A 1134 -2.97 -4.56 -42.57
CA LEU A 1134 -2.41 -3.24 -42.28
C LEU A 1134 -2.12 -2.42 -43.54
N THR A 1135 -1.67 -3.08 -44.61
CA THR A 1135 -1.42 -2.43 -45.92
C THR A 1135 -2.73 -2.03 -46.61
N ALA A 1136 -3.76 -2.88 -46.55
CA ALA A 1136 -5.08 -2.59 -47.11
C ALA A 1136 -5.76 -1.41 -46.39
N ALA A 1137 -5.67 -1.36 -45.05
CA ALA A 1137 -6.18 -0.25 -44.25
C ALA A 1137 -5.48 1.09 -44.55
N GLN A 1138 -4.18 1.07 -44.86
CA GLN A 1138 -3.42 2.25 -45.29
C GLN A 1138 -3.80 2.71 -46.71
N ALA A 1139 -4.01 1.78 -47.63
CA ALA A 1139 -4.46 2.09 -48.99
C ALA A 1139 -5.86 2.72 -49.03
N GLY A 1140 -6.76 2.30 -48.13
CA GLY A 1140 -8.09 2.89 -47.97
C GLY A 1140 -8.07 4.35 -47.49
N LYS A 1141 -7.12 4.73 -46.63
CA LYS A 1141 -6.95 6.13 -46.16
C LYS A 1141 -6.44 7.09 -47.24
N MET A 1142 -5.65 6.62 -48.21
CA MET A 1142 -5.16 7.47 -49.31
C MET A 1142 -6.22 7.74 -50.39
N ASN A 1143 -7.24 6.89 -50.53
CA ASN A 1143 -8.33 7.08 -51.49
C ASN A 1143 -9.50 7.93 -50.94
N GLY A 1144 -9.48 8.31 -49.65
CA GLY A 1144 -10.53 9.13 -49.03
C GLY A 1144 -10.35 10.65 -49.17
N ASP A 1145 -9.15 11.11 -49.58
CA ASP A 1145 -8.80 12.54 -49.66
C ASP A 1145 -8.63 13.05 -51.11
N ALA A 1146 -9.11 12.31 -52.10
CA ALA A 1146 -8.95 12.65 -53.52
C ALA A 1146 -10.27 12.58 -54.31
N ASP A 1147 -11.27 13.36 -53.90
CA ASP A 1147 -12.30 13.86 -54.83
C ASP A 1147 -11.93 15.30 -55.22
N GLY A 1148 -11.14 15.41 -56.29
CA GLY A 1148 -10.70 16.65 -56.89
C GLY A 1148 -10.13 16.40 -58.27
N ASP A 1149 -10.97 16.64 -59.29
CA ASP A 1149 -10.74 16.56 -60.73
C ASP A 1149 -9.29 16.81 -61.21
N GLY A 1150 -8.80 15.94 -62.09
CA GLY A 1150 -7.57 16.20 -62.85
C GLY A 1150 -7.03 15.01 -63.62
N ALA A 1151 -7.47 14.84 -64.87
CA ALA A 1151 -6.92 13.87 -65.83
C ALA A 1151 -5.40 14.08 -66.06
N GLY A 1152 -4.58 13.04 -65.90
CA GLY A 1152 -3.14 13.11 -66.15
C GLY A 1152 -2.41 11.77 -66.16
N LYS A 1153 -2.22 11.21 -67.35
CA LYS A 1153 -1.20 10.25 -67.83
C LYS A 1153 -0.43 9.40 -66.80
N VAL A 1154 -0.70 8.09 -66.83
CA VAL A 1154 0.16 7.03 -66.27
C VAL A 1154 1.45 6.91 -67.09
N ILE A 1155 2.60 6.99 -66.41
CA ILE A 1155 3.93 6.68 -66.93
C ILE A 1155 4.24 5.22 -66.55
N GLU A 1156 4.37 4.35 -67.55
CA GLU A 1156 4.88 2.98 -67.43
C GLU A 1156 6.41 2.96 -67.30
N VAL A 1157 6.94 2.17 -66.37
CA VAL A 1157 8.25 1.48 -66.47
C VAL A 1157 8.22 0.22 -65.57
N PRO A 1158 9.06 -0.81 -65.78
CA PRO A 1158 8.80 -1.94 -66.67
C PRO A 1158 8.76 -3.30 -65.94
N GLN A 1159 8.01 -4.25 -66.48
CA GLN A 1159 8.09 -5.67 -66.10
C GLN A 1159 9.39 -6.30 -66.64
N VAL A 1160 10.15 -6.95 -65.76
CA VAL A 1160 11.19 -7.89 -66.16
C VAL A 1160 10.55 -9.24 -66.45
N ILE A 1161 10.68 -9.63 -67.71
CA ILE A 1161 10.24 -10.86 -68.34
C ILE A 1161 11.18 -12.00 -67.95
N THR A 1162 10.64 -13.13 -67.50
CA THR A 1162 11.28 -14.44 -67.68
C THR A 1162 10.40 -15.29 -68.57
N SER A 1163 10.86 -15.45 -69.81
CA SER A 1163 10.28 -16.31 -70.83
C SER A 1163 10.66 -17.77 -70.61
N GLY A 1164 9.71 -18.69 -70.82
CA GLY A 1164 9.96 -20.13 -70.83
C GLY A 1164 8.72 -20.97 -71.13
N ASN A 1165 8.20 -20.84 -72.37
CA ASN A 1165 7.32 -21.78 -73.10
C ASN A 1165 7.67 -23.26 -72.82
N ALA A 1166 6.81 -24.27 -73.00
CA ALA A 1166 5.41 -24.42 -73.35
C ALA A 1166 5.12 -25.94 -73.24
N ASN A 1167 3.89 -26.31 -72.90
CA ASN A 1167 3.09 -27.31 -73.61
C ASN A 1167 1.86 -27.68 -72.77
N GLY A 1168 0.72 -27.15 -73.21
CA GLY A 1168 -0.59 -27.59 -72.74
C GLY A 1168 -0.97 -28.94 -73.33
N VAL A 1169 -1.65 -29.73 -72.52
CA VAL A 1169 -2.65 -30.68 -72.99
C VAL A 1169 -3.92 -30.39 -72.20
N THR A 1170 -4.92 -29.96 -72.94
CA THR A 1170 -6.32 -29.80 -72.57
C THR A 1170 -6.94 -31.13 -72.12
N THR A 1171 -7.82 -31.10 -71.11
CA THR A 1171 -9.21 -31.59 -71.22
C THR A 1171 -9.97 -31.42 -69.89
N ASN A 1172 -11.16 -30.84 -70.00
CA ASN A 1172 -12.47 -31.18 -69.39
C ASN A 1172 -12.47 -31.71 -67.94
N GLY A 1173 -13.32 -31.27 -67.02
CA GLY A 1173 -14.59 -30.56 -67.10
C GLY A 1173 -15.35 -30.78 -65.79
N HIS A 1174 -16.35 -29.93 -65.55
CA HIS A 1174 -17.53 -30.06 -64.67
C HIS A 1174 -17.54 -30.93 -63.39
N GLY A 1175 -18.12 -30.34 -62.34
CA GLY A 1175 -18.85 -31.04 -61.27
C GLY A 1175 -18.53 -30.47 -59.90
N GLN A 1176 -19.28 -29.47 -59.44
CA GLN A 1176 -20.43 -29.60 -58.53
C GLN A 1176 -20.08 -29.98 -57.09
N ASN A 1177 -20.49 -29.06 -56.20
CA ASN A 1177 -21.15 -29.26 -54.91
C ASN A 1177 -20.50 -30.13 -53.83
N GLY A 1178 -20.51 -29.56 -52.62
CA GLY A 1178 -20.89 -30.36 -51.44
C GLY A 1178 -20.14 -29.98 -50.18
N HIS A 1179 -20.85 -29.21 -49.34
CA HIS A 1179 -20.62 -29.06 -47.91
C HIS A 1179 -20.14 -30.34 -47.20
N ALA A 1180 -19.14 -30.19 -46.34
CA ALA A 1180 -19.24 -30.43 -44.89
C ALA A 1180 -18.01 -29.81 -44.21
#